data_AF-A0AAN8ZA89-F1
#
_entry.id   AF-A0AAN8ZA89-F1
#
_cell.length_a   1.000
_cell.length_b   1.000
_cell.length_c   1.000
_cell.angle_alpha   90.00
_cell.angle_beta   90.00
_cell.angle_gamma   90.00
#
_symmetry.space_group_name_H-M   'P 1'
#
loop_
_entity.id
_entity.type
_entity.pdbx_description
1 polymer ?
#
loop_
_entity_poly.entity_id
_entity_poly.type
_entity_poly.pdbx_seq_one_letter_code
_entity_poly.pdbx_strand_id
1 'polypeptide(L)'
;MSSPHFLSPLPTTTTPSSHSLSLPAKFFFFSPRNTKPLQFISRSSPGPLEFTERELLLSIAESNGVQDKSLPCVRSYENDLARLSLAGVVAYEQALTAAAADGGEAADEHIDSRMETMVVETLFPGNSDEHSTVSTRLFLPARKVKEKAKKLRSSLIDDMMANTTASNILAMTFRQVVLQQLWNFELAVFTPGTERNMGNLENLREVSTSFILSSSDQQVISVLAEAACIAALESTERCFVDNLSSNSSLSFFKWFKKPKRITSTDSSVVISVLFEDDVVENAKNLLETFKSMKKSYKSRKSNERHQWWVPSTYAKLEKIGGPEFSSWTAEYVPAYRLQIDGNKYKNLKFEGWKQSADNRWEVILTHSQMVGLAGILDMYFEDLYTLPDKSLSCGIQSNYTKLLKNKRSNSLLRMLSITIASGFFLVSISVLGQFCLPYLDKGRKHHEQHFSVSLPKFEIEQDQPLEATEGQSEAFCVSVVRRIKDAFAWSGEIITEAGNAAWVGKLPIYLRSGGKVDSEESDEDIIKSAQDIASFQVVLSSSGEVVGFQPLSCIAVNHWAANPVAKELYGTKRLSPGLLEPQLKIHNPGKVIIVELLMSMAMKTLHIAMYPWFALGHLTSFLHLSNKLAERGHKISFFIPAKIQSRFEHFNHHPTLITFVSVTVPQVEDLPPGTETTSDIPYSLQPLLVTALDQTKPFIEASLCDLKPHWVFFDFTHWLPSLAHGLGVKSLHYCTISPAALGYLISPARKLDEIGLTAAELMVPPPGFPPSCIKLHAHEARDLAAATVKVYGSGLTLMERTMASMRECDALGFKTCREIEGPYCDYLENQFQKKVILVGPIVPELPSSSLEETWAKWLENFEPKSVVFCAFGSECVLKKDQFQELVLGLELTGLPFFVALKTPFGAETIQSALPKGFRERIIDKGVVHGGWVQQQLILQHPSVGCFVTHCGSGSLSEAMVNECQLVLLPHYGDQMINARLMSGELKVGVEVEKGEDGLFTKESVCNAIKSVMDDNEKGKEVRINHAKWREFLLSEGLERSYVDDFVHQLQTPLG
;
A
#
# COMPACT_ATOMS: atom_id res chain seq x y z
N MET A 1 79.91 24.29 -22.91
CA MET A 1 80.45 24.18 -21.54
C MET A 1 79.60 23.17 -20.79
N SER A 2 80.06 22.18 -20.04
CA SER A 2 81.34 21.48 -19.91
C SER A 2 81.04 20.31 -18.95
N SER A 3 81.52 19.11 -19.30
CA SER A 3 81.42 17.82 -18.58
C SER A 3 82.10 17.86 -17.17
N PRO A 4 82.30 16.76 -16.38
CA PRO A 4 82.21 15.32 -16.72
C PRO A 4 81.72 14.27 -15.65
N HIS A 5 81.38 13.06 -16.13
CA HIS A 5 81.84 11.67 -15.77
C HIS A 5 82.15 11.24 -14.29
N PHE A 6 82.23 9.96 -13.87
CA PHE A 6 82.14 8.59 -14.49
C PHE A 6 81.97 7.47 -13.41
N LEU A 7 81.52 6.28 -13.86
CA LEU A 7 81.95 4.88 -13.50
C LEU A 7 81.57 4.12 -12.20
N SER A 8 81.27 2.83 -12.45
CA SER A 8 81.15 1.64 -11.57
C SER A 8 82.54 0.94 -11.40
N PRO A 9 82.79 -0.39 -11.10
CA PRO A 9 81.98 -1.61 -11.35
C PRO A 9 82.06 -2.83 -10.37
N LEU A 10 81.32 -3.87 -10.79
CA LEU A 10 81.26 -5.32 -10.46
C LEU A 10 82.58 -6.10 -10.76
N PRO A 11 82.75 -7.40 -10.36
CA PRO A 11 82.26 -8.59 -11.11
C PRO A 11 81.82 -9.79 -10.18
N THR A 12 81.32 -10.98 -10.59
CA THR A 12 81.64 -11.89 -11.73
C THR A 12 80.44 -12.82 -12.12
N THR A 13 79.98 -12.82 -13.39
CA THR A 13 80.08 -13.88 -14.46
C THR A 13 79.37 -15.24 -14.27
N THR A 14 78.73 -15.94 -15.25
CA THR A 14 78.10 -15.61 -16.58
C THR A 14 77.47 -16.90 -17.20
N THR A 15 76.20 -16.84 -17.68
CA THR A 15 75.63 -17.56 -18.87
C THR A 15 75.60 -19.12 -18.95
N PRO A 16 74.89 -19.80 -19.90
CA PRO A 16 73.89 -19.35 -20.90
C PRO A 16 72.57 -20.19 -21.03
N SER A 17 71.56 -19.59 -21.69
CA SER A 17 70.57 -20.15 -22.65
C SER A 17 69.79 -21.48 -22.42
N SER A 18 68.45 -21.41 -22.49
CA SER A 18 67.59 -21.85 -23.64
C SER A 18 66.23 -22.52 -23.30
N HIS A 19 65.21 -22.11 -24.08
CA HIS A 19 63.93 -22.76 -24.49
C HIS A 19 62.92 -23.46 -23.55
N SER A 20 61.65 -23.04 -23.78
CA SER A 20 60.39 -23.81 -23.92
C SER A 20 59.49 -24.18 -22.72
N LEU A 21 58.31 -23.51 -22.71
CA LEU A 21 56.93 -24.02 -22.60
C LEU A 21 56.40 -24.76 -21.34
N SER A 22 55.25 -24.22 -20.88
CA SER A 22 54.08 -24.84 -20.20
C SER A 22 54.19 -25.41 -18.76
N LEU A 23 53.41 -24.78 -17.84
CA LEU A 23 52.37 -25.32 -16.92
C LEU A 23 52.30 -26.84 -16.58
N PRO A 24 51.72 -27.30 -15.43
CA PRO A 24 51.12 -26.56 -14.28
C PRO A 24 51.31 -27.15 -12.82
N ALA A 25 50.93 -26.35 -11.81
CA ALA A 25 50.19 -26.70 -10.55
C ALA A 25 50.75 -27.62 -9.40
N LYS A 26 50.22 -27.30 -8.19
CA LYS A 26 49.99 -28.07 -6.92
C LYS A 26 50.98 -27.97 -5.72
N PHE A 27 50.44 -27.39 -4.63
CA PHE A 27 50.36 -27.84 -3.21
C PHE A 27 51.43 -28.76 -2.57
N PHE A 28 51.80 -28.50 -1.29
CA PHE A 28 51.48 -29.34 -0.10
C PHE A 28 52.02 -28.74 1.25
N PHE A 29 51.13 -28.69 2.27
CA PHE A 29 51.23 -28.94 3.73
C PHE A 29 52.57 -29.02 4.52
N PHE A 30 52.50 -28.76 5.85
CA PHE A 30 52.84 -29.77 6.89
C PHE A 30 52.21 -29.48 8.29
N SER A 31 52.32 -30.44 9.22
CA SER A 31 51.58 -30.63 10.49
C SER A 31 52.55 -30.90 11.67
N PRO A 32 52.07 -30.98 12.93
CA PRO A 32 52.67 -31.95 13.86
C PRO A 32 51.70 -32.99 14.48
N ARG A 33 52.33 -34.10 14.92
CA ARG A 33 51.82 -35.36 15.54
C ARG A 33 51.69 -35.20 17.08
N ASN A 34 51.19 -36.13 17.94
CA ASN A 34 50.46 -37.41 17.88
C ASN A 34 49.96 -37.71 19.33
N THR A 35 48.83 -38.41 19.51
CA THR A 35 48.66 -39.61 20.39
C THR A 35 47.18 -40.04 20.50
N LYS A 36 46.95 -41.36 20.66
CA LYS A 36 45.69 -42.11 20.88
C LYS A 36 46.07 -43.41 21.62
N PRO A 37 45.15 -44.27 22.13
CA PRO A 37 43.68 -44.23 22.06
C PRO A 37 42.95 -44.47 23.41
N LEU A 38 41.61 -44.33 23.41
CA LEU A 38 40.69 -45.36 23.91
C LEU A 38 39.28 -45.10 23.35
N GLN A 39 38.60 -46.15 22.90
CA GLN A 39 37.24 -46.07 22.36
C GLN A 39 36.21 -46.29 23.48
N PHE A 40 35.19 -45.44 23.54
CA PHE A 40 33.85 -45.87 23.92
C PHE A 40 32.84 -45.30 22.92
N ILE A 41 31.98 -46.17 22.41
CA ILE A 41 30.94 -45.80 21.44
C ILE A 41 29.74 -45.27 22.22
N SER A 42 29.34 -44.04 21.95
CA SER A 42 27.98 -43.58 22.20
C SER A 42 27.51 -42.76 21.00
N ARG A 43 26.41 -43.17 20.39
CA ARG A 43 25.75 -42.41 19.33
C ARG A 43 25.09 -41.18 19.96
N SER A 44 25.48 -40.00 19.52
CA SER A 44 24.66 -38.78 19.68
C SER A 44 24.80 -37.91 18.43
N SER A 45 23.66 -37.35 18.04
CA SER A 45 23.32 -36.33 17.04
C SER A 45 24.38 -35.84 16.03
N PRO A 46 24.01 -35.64 14.73
CA PRO A 46 24.85 -34.85 13.83
C PRO A 46 24.96 -33.41 14.38
N GLY A 47 26.19 -32.91 14.50
CA GLY A 47 26.44 -31.54 14.93
C GLY A 47 26.06 -30.51 13.85
N PRO A 48 26.04 -29.20 14.19
CA PRO A 48 25.83 -28.15 13.20
C PRO A 48 26.91 -28.21 12.12
N LEU A 49 26.51 -28.16 10.85
CA LEU A 49 27.43 -28.13 9.72
C LEU A 49 28.10 -26.76 9.63
N GLU A 50 29.40 -26.71 9.94
CA GLU A 50 30.27 -25.61 9.52
C GLU A 50 30.53 -25.74 8.03
N PHE A 51 29.60 -25.25 7.19
CA PHE A 51 29.86 -25.04 5.77
C PHE A 51 30.95 -23.98 5.63
N THR A 52 32.10 -24.35 5.08
CA THR A 52 33.08 -23.35 4.69
C THR A 52 32.55 -22.59 3.47
N GLU A 53 32.85 -21.29 3.38
CA GLU A 53 32.45 -20.43 2.24
C GLU A 53 32.83 -21.07 0.89
N ARG A 54 33.94 -21.81 0.87
CA ARG A 54 34.43 -22.56 -0.29
C ARG A 54 33.49 -23.69 -0.75
N GLU A 55 32.87 -24.42 0.18
CA GLU A 55 31.91 -25.50 -0.12
C GLU A 55 30.59 -24.91 -0.62
N LEU A 56 30.17 -23.77 -0.04
CA LEU A 56 29.00 -23.01 -0.51
C LEU A 56 29.20 -22.55 -1.96
N LEU A 57 30.33 -21.89 -2.25
CA LEU A 57 30.67 -21.39 -3.60
C LEU A 57 30.75 -22.50 -4.65
N LEU A 58 31.27 -23.68 -4.30
CA LEU A 58 31.29 -24.86 -5.18
C LEU A 58 29.88 -25.40 -5.45
N SER A 59 29.03 -25.52 -4.41
CA SER A 59 27.65 -26.00 -4.57
C SER A 59 26.77 -25.09 -5.46
N ILE A 60 27.10 -23.79 -5.51
CA ILE A 60 26.45 -22.81 -6.38
C ILE A 60 26.98 -22.93 -7.82
N ALA A 61 28.30 -23.10 -8.01
CA ALA A 61 28.91 -23.27 -9.33
C ALA A 61 28.37 -24.51 -10.06
N GLU A 62 28.19 -25.63 -9.35
CA GLU A 62 27.66 -26.89 -9.90
C GLU A 62 26.12 -26.88 -10.11
N SER A 63 25.42 -25.78 -9.81
CA SER A 63 23.96 -25.73 -9.82
C SER A 63 23.35 -25.49 -11.22
N ASN A 64 23.07 -26.58 -11.94
CA ASN A 64 22.50 -26.55 -13.31
C ASN A 64 21.01 -26.12 -13.43
N GLY A 65 20.48 -25.32 -12.52
CA GLY A 65 19.15 -24.67 -12.67
C GLY A 65 17.94 -25.62 -12.72
N VAL A 66 17.76 -26.44 -11.67
CA VAL A 66 16.53 -27.24 -11.47
C VAL A 66 15.53 -26.44 -10.63
N GLN A 67 14.23 -26.62 -10.93
CA GLN A 67 13.08 -25.75 -10.61
C GLN A 67 12.80 -25.37 -9.14
N ASP A 68 13.59 -25.82 -8.17
CA ASP A 68 13.22 -25.73 -6.74
C ASP A 68 14.46 -25.49 -5.84
N LYS A 69 15.28 -24.51 -6.20
CA LYS A 69 16.44 -24.09 -5.40
C LYS A 69 16.22 -22.72 -4.79
N SER A 70 16.62 -22.58 -3.53
CA SER A 70 16.86 -21.30 -2.86
C SER A 70 18.36 -20.96 -2.91
N LEU A 71 18.71 -19.68 -2.86
CA LEU A 71 20.11 -19.23 -2.77
C LEU A 71 20.44 -18.73 -1.36
N PRO A 72 21.71 -18.81 -0.93
CA PRO A 72 22.13 -18.22 0.32
C PRO A 72 22.17 -16.69 0.19
N CYS A 73 21.77 -16.02 1.27
CA CYS A 73 21.86 -14.59 1.46
C CYS A 73 22.44 -14.31 2.84
N VAL A 74 23.27 -13.27 2.93
CA VAL A 74 23.65 -12.66 4.22
C VAL A 74 23.07 -11.26 4.28
N ARG A 75 22.25 -10.98 5.29
CA ARG A 75 21.69 -9.65 5.56
C ARG A 75 22.27 -9.13 6.85
N SER A 76 22.95 -7.98 6.80
CA SER A 76 23.66 -7.43 7.97
C SER A 76 23.11 -6.06 8.36
N TYR A 77 22.91 -5.87 9.66
CA TYR A 77 22.62 -4.59 10.29
C TYR A 77 23.88 -4.19 11.06
N GLU A 78 24.45 -3.02 10.81
CA GLU A 78 25.66 -2.55 11.49
C GLU A 78 25.54 -1.07 11.88
N ASN A 79 26.07 -0.72 13.05
CA ASN A 79 26.32 0.65 13.49
C ASN A 79 27.71 0.73 14.16
N ASP A 80 28.04 1.84 14.82
CA ASP A 80 29.37 2.04 15.42
C ASP A 80 29.77 0.99 16.46
N LEU A 81 28.82 0.41 17.21
CA LEU A 81 29.09 -0.45 18.37
C LEU A 81 28.48 -1.85 18.31
N ALA A 82 27.62 -2.15 17.36
CA ALA A 82 27.05 -3.49 17.19
C ALA A 82 26.83 -3.86 15.72
N ARG A 83 26.80 -5.17 15.46
CA ARG A 83 26.46 -5.79 14.17
C ARG A 83 25.60 -7.03 14.38
N LEU A 84 24.49 -7.16 13.65
CA LEU A 84 23.71 -8.39 13.52
C LEU A 84 23.76 -8.87 12.07
N SER A 85 24.44 -9.98 11.82
CA SER A 85 24.49 -10.63 10.51
C SER A 85 23.61 -11.87 10.51
N LEU A 86 22.70 -11.97 9.54
CA LEU A 86 21.76 -13.07 9.34
C LEU A 86 22.16 -13.84 8.08
N ALA A 87 22.53 -15.11 8.22
CA ALA A 87 22.72 -16.02 7.10
C ALA A 87 21.47 -16.88 6.92
N GLY A 88 20.94 -16.93 5.70
CA GLY A 88 19.70 -17.65 5.41
C GLY A 88 19.46 -17.83 3.92
N VAL A 89 18.23 -18.16 3.54
CA VAL A 89 17.83 -18.44 2.16
C VAL A 89 16.90 -17.39 1.57
N VAL A 90 17.05 -17.16 0.26
CA VAL A 90 16.22 -16.29 -0.58
C VAL A 90 15.75 -17.06 -1.83
N ALA A 91 14.66 -16.61 -2.45
CA ALA A 91 14.18 -17.20 -3.70
C ALA A 91 15.19 -16.97 -4.85
N TYR A 92 15.52 -18.03 -5.59
CA TYR A 92 16.53 -18.01 -6.67
C TYR A 92 16.25 -16.95 -7.73
N GLU A 93 15.01 -16.86 -8.22
CA GLU A 93 14.61 -15.86 -9.23
C GLU A 93 14.62 -14.42 -8.69
N GLN A 94 14.32 -14.21 -7.40
CA GLN A 94 14.36 -12.89 -6.77
C GLN A 94 15.80 -12.39 -6.68
N ALA A 95 16.72 -13.22 -6.16
CA ALA A 95 18.14 -12.92 -6.08
C ALA A 95 18.79 -12.74 -7.46
N LEU A 96 18.40 -13.55 -8.45
CA LEU A 96 18.85 -13.38 -9.84
C LEU A 96 18.36 -12.10 -10.49
N THR A 97 17.11 -11.71 -10.23
CA THR A 97 16.54 -10.48 -10.80
C THR A 97 17.17 -9.24 -10.17
N ALA A 98 17.42 -9.27 -8.85
CA ALA A 98 18.16 -8.22 -8.16
C ALA A 98 19.59 -8.09 -8.73
N ALA A 99 20.35 -9.18 -8.77
CA ALA A 99 21.73 -9.18 -9.27
C ALA A 99 21.86 -8.83 -10.76
N ALA A 100 20.84 -9.12 -11.58
CA ALA A 100 20.85 -8.78 -13.00
C ALA A 100 20.41 -7.33 -13.31
N ALA A 101 20.06 -6.54 -12.28
CA ALA A 101 19.63 -5.15 -12.41
C ALA A 101 20.78 -4.17 -12.76
N ASP A 102 22.03 -4.59 -12.60
CA ASP A 102 23.21 -3.90 -13.14
C ASP A 102 23.37 -4.11 -14.67
N GLY A 103 22.53 -4.97 -15.28
CA GLY A 103 22.67 -5.38 -16.67
C GLY A 103 23.74 -6.45 -16.92
N GLY A 104 24.26 -7.08 -15.87
CA GLY A 104 25.21 -8.19 -15.92
C GLY A 104 26.68 -7.76 -15.91
N GLU A 105 26.98 -6.49 -15.58
CA GLU A 105 28.34 -5.95 -15.58
C GLU A 105 29.24 -6.66 -14.55
N ALA A 106 28.79 -6.77 -13.29
CA ALA A 106 29.51 -7.50 -12.26
C ALA A 106 29.63 -9.00 -12.61
N ALA A 107 28.65 -9.56 -13.33
CA ALA A 107 28.68 -10.96 -13.76
C ALA A 107 29.73 -11.20 -14.85
N ASP A 108 29.94 -10.22 -15.74
CA ASP A 108 30.96 -10.26 -16.79
C ASP A 108 32.38 -10.22 -16.19
N GLU A 109 32.64 -9.31 -15.24
CA GLU A 109 33.92 -9.23 -14.53
C GLU A 109 34.32 -10.54 -13.84
N HIS A 110 33.35 -11.20 -13.18
CA HIS A 110 33.58 -12.49 -12.52
C HIS A 110 33.87 -13.61 -13.53
N ILE A 111 33.15 -13.65 -14.66
CA ILE A 111 33.36 -14.65 -15.72
C ILE A 111 34.73 -14.48 -16.37
N ASP A 112 35.13 -13.25 -16.68
CA ASP A 112 36.44 -12.94 -17.27
C ASP A 112 37.59 -13.28 -16.30
N SER A 113 37.35 -13.09 -14.99
CA SER A 113 38.23 -13.53 -13.90
C SER A 113 38.21 -15.06 -13.64
N ARG A 114 37.45 -15.84 -14.43
CA ARG A 114 37.26 -17.30 -14.31
C ARG A 114 36.57 -17.77 -13.02
N MET A 115 35.77 -16.91 -12.40
CA MET A 115 34.95 -17.23 -11.24
C MET A 115 33.54 -17.65 -11.71
N GLU A 116 33.16 -18.91 -11.46
CA GLU A 116 31.84 -19.42 -11.88
C GLU A 116 30.69 -18.97 -10.95
N THR A 117 31.03 -18.63 -9.71
CA THR A 117 30.14 -18.04 -8.69
C THR A 117 30.58 -16.60 -8.41
N MET A 118 29.62 -15.69 -8.34
CA MET A 118 29.81 -14.29 -7.96
C MET A 118 29.17 -14.01 -6.59
N VAL A 119 29.71 -13.01 -5.90
CA VAL A 119 29.17 -12.48 -4.66
C VAL A 119 28.89 -11.00 -4.88
N VAL A 120 27.63 -10.59 -4.70
CA VAL A 120 27.23 -9.18 -4.84
C VAL A 120 26.70 -8.70 -3.52
N GLU A 121 27.25 -7.60 -3.02
CA GLU A 121 26.75 -6.92 -1.84
C GLU A 121 26.32 -5.50 -2.19
N THR A 122 25.15 -5.11 -1.70
CA THR A 122 24.67 -3.74 -1.73
C THR A 122 24.46 -3.25 -0.30
N LEU A 123 24.74 -1.97 -0.07
CA LEU A 123 24.65 -1.36 1.24
C LEU A 123 23.75 -0.11 1.20
N PHE A 124 22.93 0.02 2.23
CA PHE A 124 21.90 1.05 2.39
C PHE A 124 22.15 1.80 3.70
N PRO A 125 21.83 3.11 3.77
CA PRO A 125 21.77 3.81 5.04
C PRO A 125 20.67 3.18 5.92
N GLY A 126 21.00 2.96 7.19
CA GLY A 126 20.04 2.66 8.24
C GLY A 126 19.24 3.91 8.61
N ASN A 127 18.14 3.72 9.31
CA ASN A 127 17.24 4.78 9.77
C ASN A 127 17.56 5.31 11.17
N SER A 128 18.31 4.54 11.99
CA SER A 128 18.64 4.89 13.38
C SER A 128 19.68 6.02 13.51
N ASP A 129 20.77 5.99 12.74
CA ASP A 129 21.72 7.12 12.63
C ASP A 129 22.51 7.12 11.31
N GLU A 130 23.24 8.21 11.05
CA GLU A 130 24.08 8.39 9.85
C GLU A 130 25.22 7.36 9.75
N HIS A 131 25.58 6.69 10.86
CA HIS A 131 26.61 5.65 10.93
C HIS A 131 26.02 4.23 10.86
N SER A 132 24.70 4.11 10.71
CA SER A 132 23.99 2.84 10.65
C SER A 132 23.78 2.41 9.20
N THR A 133 23.89 1.12 8.94
CA THR A 133 23.79 0.55 7.59
C THR A 133 23.10 -0.80 7.59
N VAL A 134 22.31 -1.05 6.55
CA VAL A 134 21.78 -2.38 6.22
C VAL A 134 22.49 -2.86 4.95
N SER A 135 23.09 -4.05 4.96
CA SER A 135 23.67 -4.67 3.75
C SER A 135 22.98 -5.97 3.39
N THR A 136 22.93 -6.27 2.09
CA THR A 136 22.39 -7.53 1.54
C THR A 136 23.42 -8.09 0.58
N ARG A 137 23.96 -9.27 0.93
CA ARG A 137 24.98 -10.00 0.17
C ARG A 137 24.39 -11.30 -0.38
N LEU A 138 24.43 -11.46 -1.70
CA LEU A 138 23.89 -12.60 -2.43
C LEU A 138 25.03 -13.40 -3.09
N PHE A 139 24.92 -14.73 -3.11
CA PHE A 139 25.88 -15.62 -3.76
C PHE A 139 25.18 -16.36 -4.91
N LEU A 140 25.67 -16.15 -6.14
CA LEU A 140 24.93 -16.46 -7.37
C LEU A 140 25.84 -17.08 -8.44
N PRO A 141 25.34 -17.97 -9.32
CA PRO A 141 26.13 -18.43 -10.47
C PRO A 141 26.28 -17.28 -11.48
N ALA A 142 27.52 -16.84 -11.74
CA ALA A 142 27.80 -15.65 -12.56
C ALA A 142 27.21 -15.78 -13.98
N ARG A 143 27.32 -16.98 -14.59
CA ARG A 143 26.71 -17.28 -15.89
C ARG A 143 25.19 -17.08 -15.91
N LYS A 144 24.49 -17.39 -14.80
CA LYS A 144 23.04 -17.25 -14.71
C LYS A 144 22.61 -15.79 -14.56
N VAL A 145 23.38 -14.98 -13.83
CA VAL A 145 23.15 -13.53 -13.74
C VAL A 145 23.34 -12.90 -15.11
N LYS A 146 24.41 -13.22 -15.85
CA LYS A 146 24.62 -12.78 -17.24
C LYS A 146 23.48 -13.19 -18.18
N GLU A 147 23.00 -14.44 -18.10
CA GLU A 147 21.85 -14.92 -18.88
C GLU A 147 20.54 -14.15 -18.55
N LYS A 148 20.27 -13.91 -17.27
CA LYS A 148 19.08 -13.17 -16.79
C LYS A 148 19.16 -11.70 -17.19
N ALA A 149 20.31 -11.07 -17.07
CA ALA A 149 20.55 -9.69 -17.47
C ALA A 149 20.39 -9.49 -18.97
N LYS A 150 20.89 -10.41 -19.80
CA LYS A 150 20.66 -10.38 -21.25
C LYS A 150 19.17 -10.48 -21.60
N LYS A 151 18.40 -11.30 -20.88
CA LYS A 151 16.93 -11.38 -21.03
C LYS A 151 16.25 -10.08 -20.63
N LEU A 152 16.61 -9.50 -19.48
CA LEU A 152 16.06 -8.22 -19.00
C LEU A 152 16.35 -7.07 -19.98
N ARG A 153 17.59 -6.95 -20.47
CA ARG A 153 17.96 -5.98 -21.53
C ARG A 153 17.15 -6.19 -22.82
N SER A 154 16.80 -7.43 -23.19
CA SER A 154 15.96 -7.69 -24.37
C SER A 154 14.46 -7.38 -24.18
N SER A 155 14.01 -7.11 -22.95
CA SER A 155 12.60 -6.81 -22.62
C SER A 155 12.38 -5.39 -22.10
N LEU A 156 13.43 -4.60 -21.91
CA LEU A 156 13.40 -3.22 -21.41
C LEU A 156 14.03 -2.30 -22.47
N ILE A 157 13.56 -1.05 -22.56
CA ILE A 157 14.09 -0.07 -23.52
C ILE A 157 15.48 0.37 -23.06
N ASP A 158 16.45 0.41 -23.98
CA ASP A 158 17.87 0.73 -23.69
C ASP A 158 18.06 2.02 -22.87
N ASP A 159 17.21 3.03 -23.10
CA ASP A 159 17.20 4.31 -22.36
C ASP A 159 17.02 4.16 -20.83
N MET A 160 16.39 3.09 -20.35
CA MET A 160 16.24 2.83 -18.90
C MET A 160 17.56 2.40 -18.24
N MET A 161 18.45 1.74 -18.99
CA MET A 161 19.66 1.08 -18.48
C MET A 161 20.94 1.87 -18.73
N ALA A 162 20.91 2.88 -19.61
CA ALA A 162 22.12 3.58 -20.09
C ALA A 162 22.65 4.72 -19.20
N ASN A 163 21.97 5.04 -18.08
CA ASN A 163 22.30 6.19 -17.22
C ASN A 163 22.71 5.77 -15.80
N THR A 164 23.19 6.75 -15.02
CA THR A 164 23.54 6.63 -13.58
C THR A 164 22.40 6.11 -12.68
N THR A 165 21.21 5.90 -13.23
CA THR A 165 20.09 5.16 -12.64
C THR A 165 20.42 3.70 -12.32
N ALA A 166 21.33 3.03 -13.03
CA ALA A 166 21.60 1.60 -12.85
C ALA A 166 22.00 1.22 -11.40
N SER A 167 22.91 1.97 -10.77
CA SER A 167 23.32 1.73 -9.37
C SER A 167 22.17 1.96 -8.37
N ASN A 168 21.32 2.96 -8.61
CA ASN A 168 20.13 3.21 -7.79
C ASN A 168 19.06 2.12 -7.97
N ILE A 169 18.87 1.61 -9.19
CA ILE A 169 17.95 0.51 -9.48
C ILE A 169 18.46 -0.80 -8.82
N LEU A 170 19.75 -1.10 -8.94
CA LEU A 170 20.40 -2.23 -8.27
C LEU A 170 20.22 -2.16 -6.74
N ALA A 171 20.45 -0.98 -6.17
CA ALA A 171 20.20 -0.71 -4.75
C ALA A 171 18.72 -0.98 -4.39
N MET A 172 17.77 -0.39 -5.14
CA MET A 172 16.34 -0.58 -4.87
C MET A 172 15.88 -2.04 -4.97
N THR A 173 16.36 -2.81 -5.97
CA THR A 173 15.98 -4.22 -6.13
C THR A 173 16.60 -5.12 -5.08
N PHE A 174 17.84 -4.88 -4.65
CA PHE A 174 18.47 -5.65 -3.57
C PHE A 174 17.77 -5.44 -2.22
N ARG A 175 17.36 -4.21 -1.88
CA ARG A 175 16.64 -3.94 -0.62
C ARG A 175 15.37 -4.79 -0.49
N GLN A 176 14.70 -5.04 -1.62
CA GLN A 176 13.47 -5.82 -1.75
C GLN A 176 13.69 -7.35 -1.74
N VAL A 177 14.91 -7.86 -1.66
CA VAL A 177 15.17 -9.31 -1.60
C VAL A 177 14.75 -9.86 -0.24
N VAL A 178 13.84 -10.84 -0.21
CA VAL A 178 13.24 -11.34 1.03
C VAL A 178 13.99 -12.56 1.54
N LEU A 179 14.60 -12.44 2.73
CA LEU A 179 15.21 -13.58 3.43
C LEU A 179 14.10 -14.42 4.06
N GLN A 180 13.83 -15.58 3.48
CA GLN A 180 12.66 -16.44 3.79
C GLN A 180 12.87 -17.30 5.03
N GLN A 181 14.08 -17.82 5.25
CA GLN A 181 14.40 -18.69 6.39
C GLN A 181 15.84 -18.44 6.86
N LEU A 182 16.03 -18.41 8.18
CA LEU A 182 17.33 -18.27 8.84
C LEU A 182 18.06 -19.61 8.96
N TRP A 183 19.35 -19.64 8.68
CA TRP A 183 20.26 -20.76 9.00
C TRP A 183 21.05 -20.48 10.28
N ASN A 184 21.59 -19.26 10.40
CA ASN A 184 22.39 -18.83 11.54
C ASN A 184 22.35 -17.30 11.61
N PHE A 185 22.41 -16.74 12.82
CA PHE A 185 22.76 -15.34 13.04
C PHE A 185 24.05 -15.21 13.84
N GLU A 186 24.73 -14.09 13.66
CA GLU A 186 25.83 -13.62 14.48
C GLU A 186 25.52 -12.19 14.94
N LEU A 187 25.41 -12.01 16.26
CA LEU A 187 25.37 -10.71 16.91
C LEU A 187 26.73 -10.43 17.54
N ALA A 188 27.45 -9.45 17.00
CA ALA A 188 28.72 -8.96 17.52
C ALA A 188 28.54 -7.58 18.15
N VAL A 189 29.20 -7.32 19.28
CA VAL A 189 29.27 -5.99 19.89
C VAL A 189 30.73 -5.59 20.01
N PHE A 190 31.08 -4.41 19.51
CA PHE A 190 32.46 -3.93 19.38
C PHE A 190 33.01 -3.37 20.70
N THR A 191 34.33 -3.20 20.81
CA THR A 191 34.97 -2.54 21.96
C THR A 191 34.59 -1.06 22.02
N PRO A 192 34.36 -0.46 23.20
CA PRO A 192 34.05 0.97 23.30
C PRO A 192 35.08 1.89 22.64
N GLY A 193 34.60 2.98 22.06
CA GLY A 193 35.42 3.97 21.34
C GLY A 193 35.70 3.63 19.88
N THR A 194 35.06 2.60 19.32
CA THR A 194 35.20 2.24 17.91
C THR A 194 34.18 2.97 17.06
N GLU A 195 34.63 3.63 15.99
CA GLU A 195 33.81 4.37 15.03
C GLU A 195 33.79 3.67 13.67
N ARG A 196 32.69 3.75 12.91
CA ARG A 196 32.55 3.21 11.57
C ARG A 196 33.11 4.23 10.58
N ASN A 197 33.99 3.77 9.69
CA ASN A 197 34.58 4.64 8.68
C ASN A 197 33.56 4.95 7.59
N MET A 198 32.93 6.13 7.67
CA MET A 198 31.91 6.57 6.70
C MET A 198 32.43 6.73 5.27
N GLY A 199 33.75 6.83 5.07
CA GLY A 199 34.38 6.82 3.75
C GLY A 199 34.69 5.42 3.21
N ASN A 200 34.38 4.35 3.94
CA ASN A 200 34.63 2.97 3.53
C ASN A 200 33.56 2.02 4.09
N LEU A 201 32.31 2.20 3.65
CA LEU A 201 31.18 1.37 4.08
C LEU A 201 31.17 -0.03 3.46
N GLU A 202 31.80 -0.19 2.29
CA GLU A 202 31.80 -1.40 1.44
C GLU A 202 32.70 -2.53 1.99
N ASN A 203 33.71 -2.20 2.80
CA ASN A 203 34.63 -3.20 3.35
C ASN A 203 34.21 -3.68 4.75
N LEU A 204 34.48 -4.95 5.03
CA LEU A 204 34.32 -5.52 6.37
C LEU A 204 35.20 -4.78 7.38
N ARG A 205 34.58 -4.35 8.48
CA ARG A 205 35.22 -3.55 9.51
C ARG A 205 36.13 -4.42 10.41
N GLU A 206 37.44 -4.27 10.26
CA GLU A 206 38.45 -4.88 11.14
C GLU A 206 38.51 -4.18 12.50
N VAL A 207 37.55 -4.46 13.36
CA VAL A 207 37.46 -3.92 14.72
C VAL A 207 37.29 -5.05 15.74
N SER A 208 37.97 -4.92 16.88
CA SER A 208 37.87 -5.87 17.99
C SER A 208 36.45 -5.97 18.54
N THR A 209 35.93 -7.19 18.64
CA THR A 209 34.67 -7.49 19.31
C THR A 209 34.90 -7.62 20.82
N SER A 210 33.97 -7.08 21.61
CA SER A 210 33.89 -7.31 23.06
C SER A 210 33.34 -8.71 23.34
N PHE A 211 32.29 -9.09 22.61
CA PHE A 211 31.68 -10.41 22.65
C PHE A 211 30.91 -10.69 21.36
N ILE A 212 30.66 -11.97 21.11
CA ILE A 212 29.84 -12.48 20.00
C ILE A 212 28.83 -13.47 20.56
N LEU A 213 27.61 -13.43 20.01
CA LEU A 213 26.51 -14.37 20.26
C LEU A 213 26.04 -14.90 18.91
N SER A 214 26.09 -16.21 18.68
CA SER A 214 25.55 -16.82 17.46
C SER A 214 24.65 -18.02 17.76
N SER A 215 23.66 -18.23 16.88
CA SER A 215 22.70 -19.34 16.97
C SER A 215 21.90 -19.48 15.67
N SER A 216 21.39 -20.69 15.42
CA SER A 216 20.41 -20.97 14.36
C SER A 216 18.95 -20.68 14.76
N ASP A 217 18.71 -20.14 15.96
CA ASP A 217 17.38 -20.01 16.57
C ASP A 217 16.95 -18.54 16.65
N GLN A 218 16.09 -18.10 15.72
CA GLN A 218 15.58 -16.72 15.63
C GLN A 218 14.88 -16.24 16.91
N GLN A 219 14.37 -17.15 17.75
CA GLN A 219 13.70 -16.77 18.99
C GLN A 219 14.64 -16.01 19.94
N VAL A 220 15.95 -16.29 19.91
CA VAL A 220 16.97 -15.61 20.71
C VAL A 220 17.00 -14.10 20.43
N ILE A 221 16.91 -13.70 19.16
CA ILE A 221 16.87 -12.28 18.76
C ILE A 221 15.60 -11.62 19.34
N SER A 222 14.48 -12.34 19.30
CA SER A 222 13.17 -11.83 19.71
C SER A 222 13.08 -11.59 21.22
N VAL A 223 13.57 -12.52 22.05
CA VAL A 223 13.62 -12.33 23.52
C VAL A 223 14.70 -11.34 23.96
N LEU A 224 15.78 -11.19 23.17
CA LEU A 224 16.81 -10.17 23.41
C LEU A 224 16.25 -8.77 23.14
N ALA A 225 15.53 -8.61 22.02
CA ALA A 225 14.80 -7.39 21.71
C ALA A 225 13.72 -7.08 22.76
N GLU A 226 12.93 -8.08 23.18
CA GLU A 226 11.95 -7.90 24.25
C GLU A 226 12.60 -7.34 25.53
N ALA A 227 13.69 -7.95 26.00
CA ALA A 227 14.41 -7.47 27.19
C ALA A 227 15.02 -6.08 26.99
N ALA A 228 15.57 -5.78 25.80
CA ALA A 228 16.14 -4.48 25.46
C ALA A 228 15.08 -3.36 25.36
N CYS A 229 13.93 -3.65 24.75
CA CYS A 229 12.80 -2.73 24.67
C CYS A 229 12.23 -2.43 26.06
N ILE A 230 12.07 -3.44 26.93
CA ILE A 230 11.66 -3.21 28.32
C ILE A 230 12.71 -2.37 29.05
N ALA A 231 14.01 -2.63 28.85
CA ALA A 231 15.08 -1.83 29.46
C ALA A 231 15.05 -0.35 29.01
N ALA A 232 14.81 -0.09 27.73
CA ALA A 232 14.64 1.25 27.17
C ALA A 232 13.41 1.96 27.77
N LEU A 233 12.24 1.29 27.72
CA LEU A 233 10.97 1.82 28.25
C LEU A 233 11.05 2.16 29.75
N GLU A 234 11.62 1.27 30.56
CA GLU A 234 11.84 1.51 31.99
C GLU A 234 12.86 2.63 32.28
N SER A 235 13.69 3.01 31.31
CA SER A 235 14.57 4.17 31.39
C SER A 235 13.83 5.45 31.00
N THR A 236 13.09 5.44 29.90
CA THR A 236 12.23 6.56 29.47
C THR A 236 11.17 6.92 30.52
N GLU A 237 10.53 5.92 31.15
CA GLU A 237 9.60 6.11 32.26
C GLU A 237 10.28 6.83 33.44
N ARG A 238 11.52 6.44 33.80
CA ARG A 238 12.30 7.11 34.85
C ARG A 238 12.66 8.55 34.48
N CYS A 239 13.09 8.79 33.24
CA CYS A 239 13.35 10.15 32.74
C CYS A 239 12.11 11.05 32.86
N PHE A 240 10.93 10.52 32.52
CA PHE A 240 9.66 11.23 32.62
C PHE A 240 9.27 11.51 34.08
N VAL A 241 9.37 10.52 34.96
CA VAL A 241 9.02 10.66 36.40
C VAL A 241 9.98 11.62 37.12
N ASP A 242 11.30 11.48 36.92
CA ASP A 242 12.29 12.35 37.59
C ASP A 242 12.13 13.82 37.16
N ASN A 243 11.82 14.09 35.88
CA ASN A 243 11.57 15.44 35.37
C ASN A 243 10.30 16.08 35.96
N LEU A 244 9.28 15.28 36.31
CA LEU A 244 8.07 15.77 37.00
C LEU A 244 8.32 16.09 38.48
N SER A 245 9.27 15.40 39.12
CA SER A 245 9.59 15.55 40.55
C SER A 245 10.63 16.63 40.86
N SER A 246 10.49 17.81 40.26
CA SER A 246 11.35 18.99 40.49
C SER A 246 11.11 19.71 41.83
N ASN A 247 10.73 18.98 42.89
CA ASN A 247 10.64 19.48 44.26
C ASN A 247 11.24 18.48 45.27
N SER A 248 12.09 19.00 46.17
CA SER A 248 13.03 18.22 46.97
C SER A 248 12.43 17.46 48.17
N SER A 249 12.74 16.16 48.30
CA SER A 249 13.06 15.40 49.54
C SER A 249 12.93 13.88 49.26
N LEU A 250 13.62 12.92 49.90
CA LEU A 250 14.53 12.90 51.06
C LEU A 250 15.60 11.78 50.83
N SER A 251 16.86 12.00 51.19
CA SER A 251 17.99 11.15 50.77
C SER A 251 18.27 9.89 51.62
N PHE A 252 17.28 9.32 52.32
CA PHE A 252 17.54 8.41 53.45
C PHE A 252 17.47 6.89 53.19
N PHE A 253 17.11 6.44 51.99
CA PHE A 253 16.94 5.00 51.68
C PHE A 253 17.72 4.50 50.43
N LYS A 254 18.91 5.05 50.16
CA LYS A 254 19.76 4.56 49.05
C LYS A 254 20.33 3.14 49.29
N TRP A 255 20.63 2.75 50.52
CA TRP A 255 21.41 1.54 50.83
C TRP A 255 20.68 0.20 50.57
N PHE A 256 19.37 0.21 50.30
CA PHE A 256 18.55 -1.00 50.14
C PHE A 256 18.00 -1.22 48.72
N LYS A 257 18.38 -0.40 47.72
CA LYS A 257 17.99 -0.65 46.33
C LYS A 257 18.73 -1.88 45.77
N LYS A 258 18.02 -2.99 45.60
CA LYS A 258 18.52 -4.12 44.79
C LYS A 258 18.70 -3.67 43.33
N PRO A 259 19.70 -4.19 42.58
CA PRO A 259 19.83 -3.92 41.15
C PRO A 259 18.52 -4.23 40.41
N LYS A 260 18.04 -3.28 39.59
CA LYS A 260 16.79 -3.46 38.85
C LYS A 260 17.03 -4.50 37.75
N ARG A 261 16.31 -5.62 37.83
CA ARG A 261 16.48 -6.79 36.97
C ARG A 261 15.31 -6.89 36.00
N ILE A 262 15.52 -6.43 34.77
CA ILE A 262 14.63 -6.70 33.63
C ILE A 262 14.85 -8.16 33.21
N THR A 263 13.78 -8.85 32.83
CA THR A 263 13.78 -10.27 32.48
C THR A 263 12.75 -10.48 31.37
N SER A 264 13.10 -11.22 30.32
CA SER A 264 12.16 -11.58 29.24
C SER A 264 10.99 -12.38 29.80
N THR A 265 9.84 -12.38 29.11
CA THR A 265 8.61 -13.09 29.52
C THR A 265 8.87 -14.56 29.84
N ASP A 266 9.81 -15.17 29.12
CA ASP A 266 10.19 -16.57 29.23
C ASP A 266 11.36 -16.83 30.22
N SER A 267 11.88 -15.77 30.83
CA SER A 267 13.02 -15.73 31.77
C SER A 267 14.38 -16.17 31.24
N SER A 268 14.57 -16.31 29.93
CA SER A 268 15.86 -16.71 29.35
C SER A 268 16.88 -15.57 29.34
N VAL A 269 16.45 -14.36 28.95
CA VAL A 269 17.26 -13.15 28.88
C VAL A 269 17.00 -12.28 30.10
N VAL A 270 18.07 -11.73 30.67
CA VAL A 270 18.05 -10.88 31.86
C VAL A 270 18.96 -9.68 31.62
N ILE A 271 18.46 -8.47 31.84
CA ILE A 271 19.25 -7.25 31.85
C ILE A 271 19.18 -6.65 33.26
N SER A 272 20.32 -6.57 33.94
CA SER A 272 20.43 -5.89 35.24
C SER A 272 21.10 -4.54 35.05
N VAL A 273 20.43 -3.46 35.45
CA VAL A 273 21.06 -2.14 35.55
C VAL A 273 21.98 -2.17 36.77
N LEU A 274 23.28 -1.94 36.56
CA LEU A 274 24.28 -2.16 37.61
C LEU A 274 24.56 -0.93 38.47
N PHE A 275 24.82 0.24 37.85
CA PHE A 275 25.60 1.29 38.51
C PHE A 275 25.17 2.75 38.22
N GLU A 276 23.99 3.06 37.66
CA GLU A 276 23.66 4.45 37.24
C GLU A 276 23.79 5.49 38.39
N ASP A 277 23.28 5.18 39.59
CA ASP A 277 23.46 5.99 40.81
C ASP A 277 24.95 6.03 41.27
N ASP A 278 25.66 4.90 41.18
CA ASP A 278 27.04 4.73 41.65
C ASP A 278 28.09 5.38 40.74
N VAL A 279 27.82 5.50 39.44
CA VAL A 279 28.66 6.22 38.48
C VAL A 279 28.69 7.72 38.81
N VAL A 280 27.55 8.28 39.24
CA VAL A 280 27.46 9.67 39.72
C VAL A 280 28.15 9.82 41.08
N GLU A 281 27.94 8.88 42.00
CA GLU A 281 28.57 8.93 43.33
C GLU A 281 30.11 8.81 43.27
N ASN A 282 30.61 7.96 42.38
CA ASN A 282 32.05 7.77 42.12
C ASN A 282 32.64 8.71 41.06
N ALA A 283 31.85 9.65 40.52
CA ALA A 283 32.23 10.51 39.39
C ALA A 283 33.57 11.26 39.63
N LYS A 284 33.91 11.62 40.87
CA LYS A 284 35.19 12.26 41.20
C LYS A 284 36.41 11.34 41.00
N ASN A 285 36.27 10.04 41.27
CA ASN A 285 37.32 9.04 41.07
C ASN A 285 37.43 8.64 39.58
N LEU A 286 36.27 8.51 38.93
CA LEU A 286 36.19 8.36 37.47
C LEU A 286 36.81 9.56 36.73
N LEU A 287 36.68 10.77 37.27
CA LEU A 287 37.29 11.97 36.69
C LEU A 287 38.83 11.96 36.75
N GLU A 288 39.45 11.44 37.81
CA GLU A 288 40.90 11.23 37.86
C GLU A 288 41.35 10.21 36.79
N THR A 289 40.58 9.13 36.64
CA THR A 289 40.78 8.11 35.60
C THR A 289 40.68 8.73 34.20
N PHE A 290 39.63 9.51 33.94
CA PHE A 290 39.42 10.24 32.69
C PHE A 290 40.56 11.23 32.41
N LYS A 291 41.00 12.04 33.39
CA LYS A 291 42.13 12.97 33.22
C LYS A 291 43.41 12.26 32.76
N SER A 292 43.68 11.04 33.27
CA SER A 292 44.83 10.25 32.83
C SER A 292 44.68 9.73 31.39
N MET A 293 43.46 9.37 30.97
CA MET A 293 43.13 8.88 29.63
C MET A 293 42.81 10.00 28.61
N LYS A 294 42.65 11.25 29.05
CA LYS A 294 42.16 12.35 28.21
C LYS A 294 43.05 12.64 26.98
N LYS A 295 44.34 12.27 27.04
CA LYS A 295 45.26 12.39 25.88
C LYS A 295 45.00 11.36 24.77
N SER A 296 44.35 10.24 25.07
CA SER A 296 44.00 9.19 24.09
C SER A 296 42.51 9.14 23.75
N TYR A 297 41.64 9.80 24.52
CA TYR A 297 40.22 9.92 24.20
C TYR A 297 39.97 10.94 23.08
N LYS A 298 39.28 10.51 22.01
CA LYS A 298 38.66 11.41 21.04
C LYS A 298 37.22 11.64 21.46
N SER A 299 36.84 12.89 21.73
CA SER A 299 35.47 13.23 22.04
C SER A 299 34.59 13.00 20.80
N ARG A 300 33.67 12.04 20.90
CA ARG A 300 32.62 11.81 19.91
C ARG A 300 31.53 12.86 20.11
N LYS A 301 31.00 13.43 19.02
CA LYS A 301 29.73 14.17 19.09
C LYS A 301 28.64 13.17 19.46
N SER A 302 28.18 13.18 20.70
CA SER A 302 27.03 12.39 21.11
C SER A 302 25.79 12.95 20.42
N ASN A 303 25.16 12.16 19.55
CA ASN A 303 23.81 12.49 19.11
C ASN A 303 22.88 12.38 20.32
N GLU A 304 22.31 13.50 20.74
CA GLU A 304 21.42 13.61 21.92
C GLU A 304 20.19 12.69 21.84
N ARG A 305 19.85 12.22 20.64
CA ARG A 305 18.68 11.39 20.29
C ARG A 305 18.62 10.02 20.98
N HIS A 306 19.70 9.53 21.59
CA HIS A 306 19.78 8.13 22.07
C HIS A 306 20.20 7.96 23.54
N GLN A 307 20.00 8.98 24.39
CA GLN A 307 20.33 8.89 25.82
C GLN A 307 19.27 8.12 26.61
N TRP A 308 19.59 6.91 27.14
CA TRP A 308 18.68 6.19 28.05
C TRP A 308 18.95 6.47 29.54
N TRP A 309 20.09 7.04 29.90
CA TRP A 309 20.34 7.47 31.29
C TRP A 309 19.54 8.74 31.57
N VAL A 310 19.17 8.94 32.83
CA VAL A 310 18.36 10.10 33.21
C VAL A 310 19.12 11.41 32.89
N PRO A 311 18.50 12.45 32.30
CA PRO A 311 19.16 13.72 32.00
C PRO A 311 19.87 14.34 33.22
N SER A 312 19.31 14.14 34.43
CA SER A 312 19.95 14.57 35.68
C SER A 312 21.28 13.84 35.97
N THR A 313 21.47 12.61 35.49
CA THR A 313 22.72 11.85 35.57
C THR A 313 23.77 12.51 34.68
N TYR A 314 23.46 12.76 33.40
CA TYR A 314 24.34 13.47 32.47
C TYR A 314 24.70 14.87 32.98
N ALA A 315 23.73 15.67 33.41
CA ALA A 315 23.97 17.02 33.92
C ALA A 315 24.84 17.04 35.19
N LYS A 316 24.73 16.02 36.07
CA LYS A 316 25.63 15.88 37.24
C LYS A 316 27.05 15.53 36.81
N LEU A 317 27.22 14.61 35.86
CA LEU A 317 28.53 14.19 35.34
C LEU A 317 29.22 15.34 34.60
N GLU A 318 28.49 16.03 33.74
CA GLU A 318 28.96 17.22 33.02
C GLU A 318 29.34 18.36 33.98
N LYS A 319 28.55 18.60 35.04
CA LYS A 319 28.92 19.57 36.09
C LYS A 319 30.20 19.19 36.86
N ILE A 320 30.56 17.90 36.89
CA ILE A 320 31.74 17.39 37.59
C ILE A 320 33.00 17.42 36.70
N GLY A 321 32.88 17.11 35.40
CA GLY A 321 34.04 16.92 34.51
C GLY A 321 33.93 17.50 33.09
N GLY A 322 32.83 18.17 32.75
CA GLY A 322 32.51 18.67 31.40
C GLY A 322 31.86 17.63 30.48
N PRO A 323 31.37 18.05 29.30
CA PRO A 323 30.65 17.18 28.35
C PRO A 323 31.51 16.04 27.78
N GLU A 324 32.82 16.24 27.67
CA GLU A 324 33.76 15.19 27.28
C GLU A 324 33.82 14.06 28.32
N PHE A 325 33.69 14.40 29.61
CA PHE A 325 33.68 13.42 30.70
C PHE A 325 32.36 12.66 30.76
N SER A 326 31.22 13.33 30.60
CA SER A 326 29.91 12.66 30.57
C SER A 326 29.81 11.70 29.37
N SER A 327 30.27 12.13 28.20
CA SER A 327 30.37 11.28 27.00
C SER A 327 31.33 10.11 27.20
N TRP A 328 32.51 10.33 27.81
CA TRP A 328 33.44 9.25 28.18
C TRP A 328 32.82 8.25 29.15
N THR A 329 32.03 8.70 30.15
CA THR A 329 31.37 7.78 31.08
C THR A 329 30.31 6.91 30.41
N ALA A 330 29.50 7.46 29.50
CA ALA A 330 28.53 6.66 28.74
C ALA A 330 29.22 5.62 27.83
N GLU A 331 30.34 6.01 27.22
CA GLU A 331 31.08 5.16 26.29
C GLU A 331 31.84 4.03 27.00
N TYR A 332 32.62 4.34 28.04
CA TYR A 332 33.62 3.42 28.61
C TYR A 332 33.27 2.84 29.98
N VAL A 333 32.27 3.36 30.70
CA VAL A 333 31.95 2.87 32.05
C VAL A 333 30.82 1.81 31.98
N PRO A 334 31.04 0.60 32.54
CA PRO A 334 30.01 -0.41 32.75
C PRO A 334 28.71 0.11 33.34
N ALA A 335 27.59 -0.19 32.68
CA ALA A 335 26.25 0.27 33.05
C ALA A 335 25.25 -0.87 33.23
N TYR A 336 25.33 -1.91 32.38
CA TYR A 336 24.37 -3.02 32.33
C TYR A 336 25.08 -4.37 32.41
N ARG A 337 24.38 -5.39 32.93
CA ARG A 337 24.74 -6.80 32.82
C ARG A 337 23.67 -7.52 32.03
N LEU A 338 24.05 -8.03 30.86
CA LEU A 338 23.20 -8.91 30.04
C LEU A 338 23.54 -10.36 30.41
N GLN A 339 22.52 -11.17 30.71
CA GLN A 339 22.65 -12.60 30.96
C GLN A 339 21.68 -13.40 30.09
N ILE A 340 22.12 -14.53 29.55
CA ILE A 340 21.32 -15.43 28.71
C ILE A 340 21.45 -16.87 29.24
N ASP A 341 20.33 -17.58 29.37
CA ASP A 341 20.30 -19.01 29.68
C ASP A 341 20.75 -19.84 28.47
N GLY A 342 21.92 -20.49 28.58
CA GLY A 342 22.51 -21.25 27.49
C GLY A 342 21.80 -22.58 27.18
N ASN A 343 20.93 -23.07 28.06
CA ASN A 343 20.24 -24.34 27.87
C ASN A 343 18.94 -24.23 27.06
N LYS A 344 18.41 -23.01 26.90
CA LYS A 344 17.02 -22.84 26.45
C LYS A 344 16.84 -22.85 24.93
N TYR A 345 17.84 -22.38 24.19
CA TYR A 345 17.79 -22.25 22.73
C TYR A 345 18.81 -23.16 22.05
N LYS A 346 18.53 -23.49 20.79
CA LYS A 346 19.38 -24.42 20.03
C LYS A 346 20.65 -23.73 19.55
N ASN A 347 21.76 -24.46 19.53
CA ASN A 347 23.02 -24.08 18.88
C ASN A 347 23.60 -22.72 19.33
N LEU A 348 23.32 -22.28 20.56
CA LEU A 348 23.94 -21.07 21.12
C LEU A 348 25.46 -21.24 21.24
N LYS A 349 26.21 -20.34 20.63
CA LYS A 349 27.64 -20.13 20.84
C LYS A 349 27.87 -18.75 21.48
N PHE A 350 28.75 -18.71 22.47
CA PHE A 350 29.07 -17.52 23.25
C PHE A 350 30.60 -17.28 23.23
N GLU A 351 31.05 -16.16 22.67
CA GLU A 351 32.47 -15.78 22.65
C GLU A 351 32.67 -14.44 23.37
N GLY A 352 33.66 -14.33 24.27
CA GLY A 352 33.83 -13.16 25.14
C GLY A 352 32.86 -13.11 26.34
N TRP A 353 31.93 -14.05 26.46
CA TRP A 353 31.02 -14.18 27.61
C TRP A 353 31.66 -14.95 28.77
N LYS A 354 31.23 -14.63 29.99
CA LYS A 354 31.59 -15.37 31.20
C LYS A 354 30.45 -16.30 31.61
N GLN A 355 30.74 -17.57 31.87
CA GLN A 355 29.75 -18.47 32.46
C GLN A 355 29.58 -18.15 33.96
N SER A 356 28.32 -17.99 34.38
CA SER A 356 27.88 -17.78 35.75
C SER A 356 27.33 -19.09 36.35
N ALA A 357 26.76 -19.02 37.56
CA ALA A 357 26.01 -20.15 38.12
C ALA A 357 24.78 -20.48 37.26
N ASP A 358 24.33 -21.74 37.33
CA ASP A 358 23.10 -22.25 36.70
C ASP A 358 23.03 -22.07 35.17
N ASN A 359 24.12 -22.38 34.45
CA ASN A 359 24.24 -22.33 32.97
C ASN A 359 23.87 -21.00 32.30
N ARG A 360 23.83 -19.90 33.06
CA ARG A 360 23.69 -18.55 32.50
C ARG A 360 25.04 -17.99 32.08
N TRP A 361 25.10 -17.48 30.87
CA TRP A 361 26.24 -16.72 30.35
C TRP A 361 25.98 -15.23 30.60
N GLU A 362 27.00 -14.48 31.01
CA GLU A 362 26.91 -13.05 31.29
C GLU A 362 28.01 -12.23 30.62
N VAL A 363 27.63 -11.03 30.17
CA VAL A 363 28.53 -9.94 29.74
C VAL A 363 28.12 -8.63 30.40
N ILE A 364 29.05 -7.68 30.38
CA ILE A 364 28.87 -6.33 30.90
C ILE A 364 28.89 -5.38 29.71
N LEU A 365 27.92 -4.48 29.65
CA LEU A 365 27.77 -3.47 28.59
C LEU A 365 27.96 -2.07 29.18
N THR A 366 28.63 -1.20 28.43
CA THR A 366 28.59 0.24 28.68
C THR A 366 27.25 0.83 28.18
N HIS A 367 27.02 2.12 28.38
CA HIS A 367 25.78 2.74 27.94
C HIS A 367 25.65 2.75 26.42
N SER A 368 26.68 3.25 25.73
CA SER A 368 26.69 3.31 24.28
C SER A 368 26.56 1.93 23.62
N GLN A 369 27.13 0.88 24.22
CA GLN A 369 26.99 -0.50 23.72
C GLN A 369 25.55 -1.03 23.83
N MET A 370 24.84 -0.73 24.92
CA MET A 370 23.44 -1.13 25.10
C MET A 370 22.52 -0.39 24.10
N VAL A 371 22.78 0.91 23.88
CA VAL A 371 22.09 1.73 22.87
C VAL A 371 22.36 1.22 21.46
N GLY A 372 23.63 0.95 21.13
CA GLY A 372 24.02 0.40 19.83
C GLY A 372 23.38 -0.95 19.55
N LEU A 373 23.34 -1.85 20.54
CA LEU A 373 22.63 -3.12 20.46
C LEU A 373 21.13 -2.93 20.17
N ALA A 374 20.48 -1.98 20.83
CA ALA A 374 19.06 -1.73 20.63
C ALA A 374 18.75 -1.17 19.24
N GLY A 375 19.55 -0.22 18.73
CA GLY A 375 19.38 0.31 17.37
C GLY A 375 19.58 -0.75 16.27
N ILE A 376 20.42 -1.77 16.51
CA ILE A 376 20.54 -2.95 15.63
C ILE A 376 19.25 -3.79 15.63
N LEU A 377 18.66 -4.01 16.81
CA LEU A 377 17.44 -4.81 16.95
C LEU A 377 16.23 -4.08 16.36
N ASP A 378 16.18 -2.75 16.49
CA ASP A 378 15.17 -1.87 15.90
C ASP A 378 15.18 -1.96 14.36
N MET A 379 16.35 -1.73 13.73
CA MET A 379 16.54 -1.90 12.29
C MET A 379 16.13 -3.30 11.80
N TYR A 380 16.42 -4.36 12.56
CA TYR A 380 16.02 -5.71 12.22
C TYR A 380 14.49 -5.92 12.26
N PHE A 381 13.79 -5.32 13.23
CA PHE A 381 12.33 -5.46 13.34
C PHE A 381 11.56 -4.56 12.35
N GLU A 382 12.08 -3.38 12.00
CA GLU A 382 11.47 -2.51 10.99
C GLU A 382 11.69 -2.99 9.53
N ASP A 383 12.73 -3.77 9.26
CA ASP A 383 13.08 -4.21 7.90
C ASP A 383 12.12 -5.30 7.35
N LEU A 384 11.05 -4.86 6.66
CA LEU A 384 9.98 -5.70 6.11
C LEU A 384 10.44 -6.85 5.20
N TYR A 385 11.67 -6.81 4.67
CA TYR A 385 12.20 -7.83 3.76
C TYR A 385 13.06 -8.90 4.48
N THR A 386 13.11 -8.88 5.81
CA THR A 386 13.82 -9.89 6.60
C THR A 386 12.83 -10.73 7.39
N LEU A 387 12.79 -12.04 7.11
CA LEU A 387 12.04 -13.07 7.83
C LEU A 387 10.55 -12.70 8.00
N PRO A 388 9.68 -13.07 7.05
CA PRO A 388 8.28 -12.61 7.03
C PRO A 388 7.49 -12.93 8.30
N ASP A 389 7.82 -14.04 8.98
CA ASP A 389 7.17 -14.48 10.23
C ASP A 389 7.86 -13.95 11.51
N LYS A 390 8.74 -12.94 11.42
CA LYS A 390 9.37 -12.36 12.62
C LYS A 390 8.30 -11.78 13.55
N SER A 391 8.29 -12.28 14.79
CA SER A 391 7.37 -11.83 15.83
C SER A 391 8.17 -11.43 17.07
N LEU A 392 7.93 -10.22 17.55
CA LEU A 392 8.50 -9.78 18.82
C LEU A 392 7.73 -10.50 19.95
N SER A 393 8.41 -11.20 20.85
CA SER A 393 7.81 -11.95 21.98
C SER A 393 7.14 -11.07 23.05
N CYS A 394 7.03 -9.77 22.76
CA CYS A 394 6.42 -8.70 23.52
C CYS A 394 4.97 -9.03 23.96
N GLY A 395 4.84 -9.64 25.15
CA GLY A 395 3.55 -9.84 25.84
C GLY A 395 2.87 -8.54 26.31
N ILE A 396 3.32 -7.37 25.85
CA ILE A 396 2.79 -6.05 26.22
C ILE A 396 1.39 -5.80 25.62
N GLN A 397 0.90 -6.67 24.73
CA GLN A 397 -0.51 -6.70 24.34
C GLN A 397 -1.45 -7.37 25.37
N SER A 398 -0.94 -7.87 26.52
CA SER A 398 -1.77 -8.55 27.54
C SER A 398 -1.55 -8.14 29.01
N ASN A 399 -0.52 -7.35 29.34
CA ASN A 399 -0.23 -6.93 30.73
C ASN A 399 -0.39 -5.43 31.03
N TYR A 400 -0.81 -4.60 30.06
CA TYR A 400 -1.12 -3.18 30.29
C TYR A 400 -2.18 -2.99 31.40
N THR A 401 -3.09 -3.96 31.54
CA THR A 401 -4.16 -4.00 32.56
C THR A 401 -3.70 -4.32 33.99
N LYS A 402 -2.48 -4.83 34.20
CA LYS A 402 -1.93 -5.10 35.55
C LYS A 402 -1.21 -3.90 36.17
N LEU A 403 -0.56 -3.07 35.36
CA LEU A 403 0.05 -1.81 35.80
C LEU A 403 -1.01 -0.81 36.33
N LEU A 404 -2.25 -0.90 35.85
CA LEU A 404 -3.39 -0.06 36.24
C LEU A 404 -3.93 -0.24 37.67
N LYS A 405 -3.39 -1.15 38.51
CA LYS A 405 -4.06 -1.59 39.75
C LYS A 405 -3.43 -1.23 41.10
N ASN A 406 -2.30 -0.51 41.20
CA ASN A 406 -1.79 -0.09 42.52
C ASN A 406 -1.34 1.38 42.64
N LYS A 407 -2.22 2.16 43.28
CA LYS A 407 -1.99 3.42 44.03
C LYS A 407 -1.56 4.69 43.27
N ARG A 408 -2.57 5.29 42.64
CA ARG A 408 -2.98 6.72 42.77
C ARG A 408 -1.92 7.73 43.26
N SER A 409 -1.45 8.57 42.34
CA SER A 409 -1.54 10.04 42.49
C SER A 409 -1.97 10.63 41.14
N ASN A 410 -2.74 11.72 41.15
CA ASN A 410 -3.50 12.16 39.97
C ASN A 410 -2.66 13.00 39.00
N SER A 411 -2.70 12.70 37.69
CA SER A 411 -3.36 13.58 36.70
C SER A 411 -3.43 12.94 35.29
N LEU A 412 -4.33 13.47 34.47
CA LEU A 412 -4.28 13.53 32.99
C LEU A 412 -4.45 12.29 32.10
N LEU A 413 -4.47 11.04 32.59
CA LEU A 413 -4.94 9.91 31.76
C LEU A 413 -5.95 8.98 32.45
N ARG A 414 -7.20 9.44 32.47
CA ARG A 414 -8.38 8.58 32.26
C ARG A 414 -9.61 9.43 31.88
N MET A 415 -10.10 9.25 30.65
CA MET A 415 -11.50 9.44 30.19
C MET A 415 -11.94 10.95 30.08
N LEU A 416 -12.29 11.58 28.94
CA LEU A 416 -12.80 11.10 27.62
C LEU A 416 -14.12 10.33 27.79
N SER A 417 -15.22 10.53 27.06
CA SER A 417 -15.57 11.19 25.77
C SER A 417 -16.94 11.95 25.93
N ILE A 418 -17.84 12.22 24.97
CA ILE A 418 -17.85 12.14 23.48
C ILE A 418 -18.42 13.43 22.78
N THR A 419 -19.75 13.63 22.70
CA THR A 419 -20.40 13.68 21.35
C THR A 419 -20.61 15.06 20.61
N ILE A 420 -20.77 14.93 19.28
CA ILE A 420 -21.41 15.75 18.20
C ILE A 420 -20.69 16.98 17.58
N ALA A 421 -20.45 16.81 16.26
CA ALA A 421 -20.36 17.76 15.12
C ALA A 421 -19.48 19.03 15.20
N SER A 422 -18.25 18.94 14.67
CA SER A 422 -17.62 20.07 13.96
C SER A 422 -16.50 19.70 12.97
N GLY A 423 -15.81 18.56 13.15
CA GLY A 423 -14.45 18.40 12.63
C GLY A 423 -13.46 19.18 13.51
N PHE A 424 -12.22 18.70 13.64
CA PHE A 424 -11.26 19.28 14.57
C PHE A 424 -9.81 19.17 14.08
N PHE A 425 -9.06 20.27 14.30
CA PHE A 425 -7.66 20.43 13.88
C PHE A 425 -6.91 21.25 14.94
N LEU A 426 -5.89 20.66 15.59
CA LEU A 426 -4.98 21.38 16.48
C LEU A 426 -3.71 21.73 15.69
N VAL A 427 -3.22 22.95 15.85
CA VAL A 427 -1.89 23.34 15.41
C VAL A 427 -1.17 23.93 16.61
N SER A 428 -0.08 23.27 17.05
CA SER A 428 0.73 23.69 18.20
C SER A 428 2.17 23.96 17.79
N ILE A 429 2.75 25.03 18.33
CA ILE A 429 4.12 25.42 18.05
C ILE A 429 5.08 24.84 19.09
N SER A 430 6.04 24.10 18.57
CA SER A 430 7.29 23.79 19.26
C SER A 430 8.33 24.78 18.76
N VAL A 431 8.60 25.86 19.50
CA VAL A 431 9.70 26.80 19.17
C VAL A 431 11.03 26.10 19.39
N LEU A 432 11.46 25.30 18.42
CA LEU A 432 12.79 24.72 18.38
C LEU A 432 13.77 25.75 17.83
N GLY A 433 14.54 26.35 18.73
CA GLY A 433 15.74 27.10 18.40
C GLY A 433 16.78 26.21 17.73
N GLN A 434 16.65 26.02 16.41
CA GLN A 434 17.67 25.53 15.49
C GLN A 434 18.27 24.15 15.78
N PHE A 435 17.48 23.07 15.73
CA PHE A 435 18.01 21.71 15.62
C PHE A 435 17.28 20.83 14.58
N CYS A 436 18.08 20.31 13.64
CA CYS A 436 17.85 19.15 12.76
C CYS A 436 16.55 19.05 11.93
N LEU A 437 16.63 19.53 10.67
CA LEU A 437 15.99 18.85 9.53
C LEU A 437 17.09 18.17 8.70
N PRO A 438 16.99 16.87 8.38
CA PRO A 438 17.90 16.22 7.45
C PRO A 438 17.47 16.50 5.99
N TYR A 439 18.48 16.64 5.13
CA TYR A 439 18.39 16.74 3.67
C TYR A 439 17.70 17.97 3.07
N LEU A 440 18.53 18.81 2.43
CA LEU A 440 18.21 19.54 1.20
C LEU A 440 19.51 20.04 0.54
N ASP A 441 19.89 19.39 -0.56
CA ASP A 441 21.16 19.64 -1.26
C ASP A 441 21.06 20.80 -2.27
N LYS A 442 21.98 21.76 -2.16
CA LYS A 442 22.10 22.93 -3.05
C LYS A 442 23.11 22.62 -4.15
N GLY A 443 22.60 22.08 -5.26
CA GLY A 443 23.44 21.71 -6.41
C GLY A 443 24.30 22.86 -6.98
N ARG A 444 25.62 22.68 -6.88
CA ARG A 444 26.74 23.21 -7.69
C ARG A 444 26.54 24.50 -8.51
N LYS A 445 27.48 25.43 -8.34
CA LYS A 445 28.17 26.06 -9.47
C LYS A 445 29.69 25.84 -9.35
N HIS A 446 30.34 25.62 -10.48
CA HIS A 446 31.79 25.42 -10.58
C HIS A 446 32.58 26.65 -10.13
N HIS A 447 33.86 26.43 -9.80
CA HIS A 447 34.89 27.14 -10.56
C HIS A 447 36.08 26.23 -10.86
N GLU A 448 36.60 26.36 -12.08
CA GLU A 448 37.87 25.78 -12.49
C GLU A 448 39.04 26.47 -11.78
N GLN A 449 40.04 25.65 -11.45
CA GLN A 449 41.47 25.96 -11.43
C GLN A 449 42.03 27.04 -10.49
N HIS A 450 43.23 26.71 -10.00
CA HIS A 450 44.15 27.54 -9.23
C HIS A 450 44.28 28.99 -9.74
N PHE A 451 44.40 29.95 -8.81
CA PHE A 451 45.64 30.72 -8.64
C PHE A 451 45.68 31.40 -7.25
N SER A 452 46.88 31.71 -6.79
CA SER A 452 47.19 32.30 -5.48
C SER A 452 46.90 33.80 -5.40
N VAL A 453 46.65 34.32 -4.19
CA VAL A 453 47.26 35.54 -3.58
C VAL A 453 46.70 35.80 -2.15
N SER A 454 47.41 36.62 -1.38
CA SER A 454 47.37 36.83 0.08
C SER A 454 46.11 37.41 0.74
N LEU A 455 45.87 37.01 2.00
CA LEU A 455 44.93 37.64 2.96
C LEU A 455 45.27 39.10 3.28
N PRO A 456 44.25 39.88 3.68
CA PRO A 456 44.26 40.58 4.96
C PRO A 456 43.08 40.17 5.89
N LYS A 457 43.26 40.36 7.20
CA LYS A 457 42.27 40.05 8.25
C LYS A 457 41.05 40.96 8.20
N PHE A 458 39.88 40.44 8.58
CA PHE A 458 38.87 41.17 9.38
C PHE A 458 38.16 40.21 10.33
N GLU A 459 37.66 40.74 11.44
CA GLU A 459 37.07 40.01 12.57
C GLU A 459 35.60 39.62 12.29
N ILE A 460 35.07 38.63 13.00
CA ILE A 460 33.65 38.25 12.97
C ILE A 460 33.07 38.48 14.36
N GLU A 461 32.02 39.29 14.43
CA GLU A 461 31.27 39.61 15.65
C GLU A 461 30.41 38.43 16.14
N GLN A 462 30.03 38.46 17.42
CA GLN A 462 29.10 37.50 18.00
C GLN A 462 27.64 37.90 17.69
N ASP A 463 26.99 37.20 16.77
CA ASP A 463 25.54 37.33 16.56
C ASP A 463 24.73 36.60 17.64
N GLN A 464 23.74 37.30 18.21
CA GLN A 464 22.85 36.78 19.26
C GLN A 464 21.67 35.95 18.69
N PRO A 465 21.05 35.06 19.50
CA PRO A 465 19.79 34.42 19.12
C PRO A 465 18.66 35.46 19.01
N LEU A 466 17.82 35.31 17.99
CA LEU A 466 16.59 36.09 17.87
C LEU A 466 15.50 35.45 18.72
N GLU A 467 15.09 36.11 19.79
CA GLU A 467 13.86 35.80 20.51
C GLU A 467 12.67 36.01 19.56
N ALA A 468 11.97 34.93 19.19
CA ALA A 468 10.66 35.05 18.58
C ALA A 468 9.70 35.56 19.64
N THR A 469 9.12 36.74 19.44
CA THR A 469 8.12 37.31 20.35
C THR A 469 6.84 36.47 20.29
N GLU A 470 6.11 36.34 21.41
CA GLU A 470 4.91 35.47 21.52
C GLU A 470 3.83 35.75 20.46
N GLY A 471 3.75 36.97 19.93
CA GLY A 471 2.84 37.32 18.84
C GLY A 471 3.27 36.84 17.44
N GLN A 472 4.55 36.48 17.24
CA GLN A 472 5.03 35.91 15.98
C GLN A 472 4.72 34.41 15.89
N SER A 473 4.89 33.64 16.98
CA SER A 473 4.52 32.22 16.99
C SER A 473 3.04 32.05 16.68
N GLU A 474 2.15 32.71 17.43
CA GLU A 474 0.70 32.65 17.21
C GLU A 474 0.31 32.91 15.73
N ALA A 475 0.96 33.88 15.08
CA ALA A 475 0.72 34.18 13.67
C ALA A 475 1.03 33.02 12.71
N PHE A 476 2.07 32.22 12.96
CA PHE A 476 2.40 31.03 12.15
C PHE A 476 1.39 29.89 12.37
N CYS A 477 1.01 29.64 13.62
CA CYS A 477 -0.07 28.71 14.00
C CYS A 477 -1.36 29.05 13.24
N VAL A 478 -1.80 30.30 13.36
CA VAL A 478 -2.99 30.84 12.69
C VAL A 478 -2.85 30.80 11.16
N SER A 479 -1.65 30.98 10.61
CA SER A 479 -1.40 30.88 9.16
C SER A 479 -1.65 29.46 8.63
N VAL A 480 -1.10 28.43 9.29
CA VAL A 480 -1.31 27.02 8.90
C VAL A 480 -2.78 26.62 9.04
N VAL A 481 -3.42 26.96 10.17
CA VAL A 481 -4.85 26.70 10.36
C VAL A 481 -5.71 27.40 9.31
N ARG A 482 -5.40 28.66 8.97
CA ARG A 482 -6.10 29.41 7.93
C ARG A 482 -5.98 28.75 6.55
N ARG A 483 -4.77 28.34 6.14
CA ARG A 483 -4.54 27.67 4.84
C ARG A 483 -5.37 26.40 4.69
N ILE A 484 -5.40 25.56 5.72
CA ILE A 484 -6.18 24.32 5.72
C ILE A 484 -7.68 24.64 5.72
N LYS A 485 -8.12 25.58 6.57
CA LYS A 485 -9.51 26.06 6.63
C LYS A 485 -10.00 26.58 5.28
N ASP A 486 -9.21 27.43 4.62
CA ASP A 486 -9.57 28.05 3.34
C ASP A 486 -9.57 27.01 2.21
N ALA A 487 -8.58 26.11 2.16
CA ALA A 487 -8.50 25.05 1.14
C ALA A 487 -9.63 24.02 1.23
N PHE A 488 -10.18 23.77 2.42
CA PHE A 488 -11.35 22.92 2.63
C PHE A 488 -12.65 23.71 2.88
N ALA A 489 -12.65 25.03 2.64
CA ALA A 489 -13.80 25.93 2.83
C ALA A 489 -14.54 25.77 4.17
N TRP A 490 -13.81 25.51 5.26
CA TRP A 490 -14.41 25.25 6.57
C TRP A 490 -14.95 26.54 7.23
N SER A 491 -16.11 26.40 7.86
CA SER A 491 -16.72 27.47 8.67
C SER A 491 -16.23 27.43 10.12
N GLY A 492 -16.26 28.58 10.80
CA GLY A 492 -15.78 28.76 12.17
C GLY A 492 -14.63 29.75 12.27
N GLU A 493 -14.53 30.43 13.42
CA GLU A 493 -13.41 31.33 13.72
C GLU A 493 -12.16 30.51 14.10
N ILE A 494 -10.97 31.07 13.82
CA ILE A 494 -9.72 30.49 14.30
C ILE A 494 -9.57 30.95 15.75
N ILE A 495 -9.49 30.00 16.68
CA ILE A 495 -9.34 30.25 18.10
C ILE A 495 -7.86 30.04 18.45
N THR A 496 -7.33 30.89 19.32
CA THR A 496 -5.95 30.81 19.81
C THR A 496 -5.89 30.72 21.33
N GLU A 497 -4.85 30.08 21.85
CA GLU A 497 -4.53 30.03 23.28
C GLU A 497 -3.08 30.50 23.49
N ALA A 498 -2.85 31.20 24.60
CA ALA A 498 -1.69 32.06 24.88
C ALA A 498 -0.36 31.58 24.25
N GLY A 499 0.02 32.22 23.14
CA GLY A 499 1.34 32.15 22.49
C GLY A 499 1.65 30.91 21.64
N ASN A 500 0.99 29.76 21.84
CA ASN A 500 1.52 28.47 21.37
C ASN A 500 0.56 27.57 20.58
N ALA A 501 -0.73 27.87 20.46
CA ALA A 501 -1.67 27.03 19.71
C ALA A 501 -2.77 27.82 18.98
N ALA A 502 -3.20 27.27 17.83
CA ALA A 502 -4.39 27.69 17.11
C ALA A 502 -5.21 26.47 16.66
N TRP A 503 -6.54 26.61 16.61
CA TRP A 503 -7.44 25.59 16.09
C TRP A 503 -8.69 26.19 15.44
N VAL A 504 -9.43 25.35 14.70
CA VAL A 504 -10.78 25.64 14.20
C VAL A 504 -11.71 24.50 14.64
N GLY A 505 -12.96 24.85 14.93
CA GLY A 505 -13.94 23.91 15.44
C GLY A 505 -13.84 23.67 16.95
N LYS A 506 -14.49 22.61 17.43
CA LYS A 506 -14.67 22.34 18.86
C LYS A 506 -13.48 21.51 19.38
N LEU A 507 -12.58 22.16 20.12
CA LEU A 507 -11.49 21.48 20.86
C LEU A 507 -12.05 20.33 21.73
N PRO A 508 -11.59 19.07 21.56
CA PRO A 508 -12.02 17.93 22.37
C PRO A 508 -11.83 18.19 23.85
N ILE A 509 -12.71 17.63 24.70
CA ILE A 509 -12.76 17.99 26.12
C ILE A 509 -11.46 17.63 26.86
N TYR A 510 -10.73 16.61 26.40
CA TYR A 510 -9.41 16.24 26.94
C TYR A 510 -8.26 17.17 26.53
N LEU A 511 -8.44 18.02 25.50
CA LEU A 511 -7.50 19.09 25.12
C LEU A 511 -7.92 20.46 25.69
N ARG A 512 -9.13 20.60 26.24
CA ARG A 512 -9.57 21.84 26.89
C ARG A 512 -8.93 21.96 28.28
N SER A 513 -8.12 22.99 28.47
CA SER A 513 -7.62 23.36 29.79
C SER A 513 -8.79 23.77 30.73
N GLY A 514 -9.20 22.88 31.64
CA GLY A 514 -9.95 23.25 32.86
C GLY A 514 -11.46 22.89 32.97
N GLY A 515 -12.05 22.10 32.07
CA GLY A 515 -13.49 21.73 32.13
C GLY A 515 -13.78 20.39 32.82
N LYS A 516 -14.73 20.33 33.78
CA LYS A 516 -15.26 19.06 34.33
C LYS A 516 -16.05 18.29 33.26
N VAL A 517 -15.98 16.95 33.31
CA VAL A 517 -16.74 16.03 32.46
C VAL A 517 -17.91 15.46 33.27
N ASP A 518 -19.13 15.54 32.74
CA ASP A 518 -20.31 14.89 33.31
C ASP A 518 -20.45 13.43 32.81
N SER A 519 -21.10 12.57 33.60
CA SER A 519 -20.65 11.18 33.77
C SER A 519 -21.50 10.09 33.09
N GLU A 520 -21.92 10.25 31.83
CA GLU A 520 -22.90 9.33 31.20
C GLU A 520 -22.46 8.59 29.91
N GLU A 521 -21.23 8.75 29.41
CA GLU A 521 -20.79 8.14 28.11
C GLU A 521 -19.65 7.10 28.25
N SER A 522 -19.49 6.24 27.23
CA SER A 522 -18.82 4.91 27.36
C SER A 522 -17.32 4.87 26.99
N ASP A 523 -16.59 3.95 27.63
CA ASP A 523 -15.14 3.71 27.43
C ASP A 523 -14.75 3.29 25.99
N GLU A 524 -15.67 2.73 25.19
CA GLU A 524 -15.36 2.22 23.84
C GLU A 524 -15.36 3.32 22.77
N ASP A 525 -16.26 4.30 22.88
CA ASP A 525 -16.37 5.41 21.92
C ASP A 525 -15.13 6.33 21.95
N ILE A 526 -14.46 6.37 23.11
CA ILE A 526 -13.16 7.02 23.33
C ILE A 526 -12.11 6.48 22.36
N ILE A 527 -11.92 5.16 22.38
CA ILE A 527 -10.80 4.48 21.73
C ILE A 527 -10.94 4.58 20.22
N LYS A 528 -12.18 4.52 19.72
CA LYS A 528 -12.51 4.70 18.31
C LYS A 528 -12.11 6.08 17.79
N SER A 529 -12.38 7.15 18.56
CA SER A 529 -12.07 8.53 18.14
C SER A 529 -10.58 8.86 18.02
N ALA A 530 -9.71 8.11 18.71
CA ALA A 530 -8.25 8.29 18.67
C ALA A 530 -7.57 7.56 17.50
N GLN A 531 -8.23 6.55 16.92
CA GLN A 531 -7.75 5.79 15.76
C GLN A 531 -7.87 6.56 14.44
N ASP A 532 -8.50 7.74 14.48
CA ASP A 532 -8.81 8.57 13.32
C ASP A 532 -8.09 9.94 13.35
N ILE A 533 -6.93 10.06 14.03
CA ILE A 533 -6.15 11.31 14.10
C ILE A 533 -4.78 11.13 13.43
N ALA A 534 -4.56 11.86 12.33
CA ALA A 534 -3.27 11.99 11.68
C ALA A 534 -2.46 13.14 12.31
N SER A 535 -1.23 12.86 12.74
CA SER A 535 -0.23 13.89 13.05
C SER A 535 0.69 14.14 11.84
N PHE A 536 0.99 15.41 11.58
CA PHE A 536 1.91 15.90 10.55
C PHE A 536 2.86 16.95 11.14
N GLN A 537 4.08 17.01 10.63
CA GLN A 537 5.02 18.10 10.85
C GLN A 537 4.97 19.07 9.66
N VAL A 538 4.78 20.36 9.94
CA VAL A 538 4.86 21.44 8.95
C VAL A 538 6.12 22.26 9.23
N VAL A 539 6.92 22.51 8.20
CA VAL A 539 8.09 23.40 8.28
C VAL A 539 7.80 24.67 7.50
N LEU A 540 7.94 25.81 8.16
CA LEU A 540 7.76 27.14 7.60
C LEU A 540 9.09 27.89 7.53
N SER A 541 9.25 28.76 6.53
CA SER A 541 10.32 29.76 6.51
C SER A 541 10.08 30.86 7.54
N SER A 542 11.08 31.71 7.78
CA SER A 542 10.92 32.97 8.54
C SER A 542 9.96 33.99 7.89
N SER A 543 9.61 33.83 6.61
CA SER A 543 8.53 34.54 5.91
C SER A 543 7.15 33.87 6.01
N GLY A 544 7.07 32.65 6.57
CA GLY A 544 5.84 31.87 6.72
C GLY A 544 5.46 31.00 5.52
N GLU A 545 6.33 30.83 4.53
CA GLU A 545 6.13 29.95 3.38
C GLU A 545 6.35 28.48 3.77
N VAL A 546 5.58 27.54 3.23
CA VAL A 546 5.80 26.10 3.49
C VAL A 546 7.08 25.65 2.78
N VAL A 547 8.02 25.09 3.54
CA VAL A 547 9.30 24.56 3.03
C VAL A 547 9.53 23.09 3.40
N GLY A 548 8.58 22.45 4.09
CA GLY A 548 8.61 21.03 4.40
C GLY A 548 7.27 20.56 4.98
N PHE A 549 6.91 19.30 4.71
CA PHE A 549 5.68 18.67 5.20
C PHE A 549 5.89 17.17 5.33
N GLN A 550 5.68 16.59 6.52
CA GLN A 550 5.98 15.19 6.80
C GLN A 550 4.88 14.52 7.65
N PRO A 551 4.34 13.35 7.26
CA PRO A 551 3.44 12.56 8.12
C PRO A 551 4.20 11.91 9.31
N LEU A 552 3.58 11.93 10.49
CA LEU A 552 4.13 11.39 11.75
C LEU A 552 3.35 10.18 12.31
N SER A 553 2.38 9.65 11.56
CA SER A 553 1.51 8.54 11.99
C SER A 553 1.04 7.72 10.79
N CYS A 554 0.69 6.44 10.96
CA CYS A 554 0.25 5.58 9.85
C CYS A 554 -0.95 6.16 9.09
N ILE A 555 -1.87 6.80 9.81
CA ILE A 555 -3.06 7.45 9.24
C ILE A 555 -2.61 8.67 8.40
N ALA A 556 -1.64 9.46 8.88
CA ALA A 556 -1.04 10.54 8.11
C ALA A 556 -0.32 10.05 6.85
N VAL A 557 0.40 8.92 6.91
CA VAL A 557 1.09 8.32 5.76
C VAL A 557 0.12 7.88 4.66
N ASN A 558 -1.13 7.55 5.00
CA ASN A 558 -2.15 7.21 4.00
C ASN A 558 -2.81 8.44 3.35
N HIS A 559 -2.75 9.63 3.98
CA HIS A 559 -3.50 10.82 3.56
C HIS A 559 -2.65 12.08 3.29
N TRP A 560 -1.32 12.05 3.50
CA TRP A 560 -0.46 13.24 3.36
C TRP A 560 -0.49 13.86 1.96
N ALA A 561 -0.55 13.05 0.90
CA ALA A 561 -0.57 13.53 -0.48
C ALA A 561 -1.86 14.32 -0.83
N ALA A 562 -2.95 14.09 -0.09
CA ALA A 562 -4.21 14.81 -0.22
C ALA A 562 -4.25 16.11 0.60
N ASN A 563 -3.26 16.35 1.48
CA ASN A 563 -3.23 17.51 2.36
C ASN A 563 -2.97 18.82 1.58
N PRO A 564 -3.73 19.91 1.81
CA PRO A 564 -3.48 21.21 1.18
C PRO A 564 -2.07 21.75 1.38
N VAL A 565 -1.44 21.48 2.54
CA VAL A 565 -0.07 21.92 2.86
C VAL A 565 0.96 21.17 2.02
N ALA A 566 0.72 19.88 1.72
CA ALA A 566 1.52 19.15 0.74
C ALA A 566 1.30 19.75 -0.67
N LYS A 567 0.06 19.98 -1.08
CA LYS A 567 -0.25 20.57 -2.40
C LYS A 567 0.36 21.95 -2.60
N GLU A 568 0.49 22.76 -1.55
CA GLU A 568 1.23 24.03 -1.56
C GLU A 568 2.74 23.81 -1.78
N LEU A 569 3.34 22.85 -1.06
CA LEU A 569 4.78 22.53 -1.14
C LEU A 569 5.21 21.89 -2.47
N TYR A 570 4.39 20.99 -3.04
CA TYR A 570 4.71 20.22 -4.26
C TYR A 570 4.05 20.78 -5.54
N GLY A 571 3.12 21.72 -5.42
CA GLY A 571 2.42 22.39 -6.52
C GLY A 571 1.32 21.54 -7.19
N THR A 572 1.01 21.82 -8.46
CA THR A 572 -0.04 21.12 -9.23
C THR A 572 0.35 19.72 -9.73
N LYS A 573 1.48 19.17 -9.28
CA LYS A 573 1.94 17.83 -9.67
C LYS A 573 1.06 16.77 -9.00
N ARG A 574 0.59 15.77 -9.75
CA ARG A 574 -0.11 14.61 -9.16
C ARG A 574 0.89 13.81 -8.31
N LEU A 575 0.66 13.80 -7.00
CA LEU A 575 1.34 12.91 -6.06
C LEU A 575 0.49 11.64 -5.95
N SER A 576 1.01 10.50 -6.42
CA SER A 576 0.46 9.19 -6.07
C SER A 576 1.23 8.61 -4.87
N PRO A 577 0.67 7.64 -4.13
CA PRO A 577 1.42 6.82 -3.19
C PRO A 577 2.33 5.85 -3.99
N GLY A 578 3.39 6.41 -4.58
CA GLY A 578 4.35 5.71 -5.44
C GLY A 578 5.77 5.89 -4.91
N LEU A 579 6.60 4.85 -5.08
CA LEU A 579 7.83 4.63 -4.30
C LEU A 579 9.04 5.52 -4.66
N LEU A 580 8.83 6.71 -5.25
CA LEU A 580 9.88 7.68 -5.58
C LEU A 580 9.38 9.13 -5.45
N GLU A 581 9.83 9.83 -4.41
CA GLU A 581 9.75 11.29 -4.37
C GLU A 581 10.74 11.93 -5.37
N PRO A 582 10.34 12.94 -6.15
CA PRO A 582 11.29 13.76 -6.88
C PRO A 582 12.01 14.69 -5.90
N GLN A 583 13.35 14.63 -5.84
CA GLN A 583 14.17 15.56 -5.05
C GLN A 583 13.83 17.02 -5.40
N LEU A 584 13.04 17.67 -4.55
CA LEU A 584 12.82 19.11 -4.58
C LEU A 584 14.15 19.80 -4.25
N LYS A 585 14.65 20.68 -5.14
CA LYS A 585 15.79 21.56 -4.84
C LYS A 585 15.33 22.81 -4.07
N ILE A 586 14.76 22.63 -2.88
CA ILE A 586 14.47 23.75 -1.98
C ILE A 586 15.80 24.40 -1.59
N HIS A 587 15.85 25.73 -1.66
CA HIS A 587 17.00 26.48 -1.20
C HIS A 587 16.97 26.60 0.32
N ASN A 588 17.94 26.00 1.02
CA ASN A 588 18.10 26.12 2.49
C ASN A 588 17.81 27.56 2.98
N PRO A 589 16.66 27.79 3.64
CA PRO A 589 16.31 29.10 4.18
C PRO A 589 17.11 29.39 5.44
N GLY A 590 17.52 30.65 5.62
CA GLY A 590 18.04 31.11 6.88
C GLY A 590 16.92 31.19 7.92
N LYS A 591 16.91 30.24 8.86
CA LYS A 591 15.92 30.05 9.94
C LYS A 591 14.55 29.54 9.44
N VAL A 592 14.08 28.47 10.08
CA VAL A 592 12.80 27.79 9.83
C VAL A 592 12.05 27.58 11.14
N ILE A 593 10.74 27.43 11.06
CA ILE A 593 9.83 27.26 12.20
C ILE A 593 9.08 25.94 11.99
N ILE A 594 9.10 25.08 13.01
CA ILE A 594 8.44 23.76 12.97
C ILE A 594 7.14 23.85 13.74
N VAL A 595 6.08 23.32 13.14
CA VAL A 595 4.72 23.35 13.69
C VAL A 595 4.14 21.94 13.62
N GLU A 596 3.59 21.44 14.73
CA GLU A 596 2.86 20.18 14.72
C GLU A 596 1.40 20.43 14.38
N LEU A 597 0.88 19.63 13.45
CA LEU A 597 -0.47 19.69 12.91
C LEU A 597 -1.17 18.35 13.19
N LEU A 598 -2.10 18.37 14.13
CA LEU A 598 -2.99 17.25 14.42
C LEU A 598 -4.30 17.44 13.69
N MET A 599 -4.63 16.48 12.82
CA MET A 599 -5.83 16.50 11.99
C MET A 599 -6.67 15.26 12.25
N SER A 600 -7.95 15.43 12.56
CA SER A 600 -8.85 14.29 12.49
C SER A 600 -9.05 13.88 11.02
N MET A 601 -8.61 12.66 10.70
CA MET A 601 -8.96 11.92 9.48
C MET A 601 -10.22 11.07 9.70
N ALA A 602 -10.99 11.34 10.77
CA ALA A 602 -12.30 10.74 10.98
C ALA A 602 -13.20 11.19 9.84
N MET A 603 -13.21 10.37 8.78
CA MET A 603 -14.02 10.50 7.59
C MET A 603 -15.44 10.85 8.06
N LYS A 604 -15.85 12.11 7.85
CA LYS A 604 -17.09 12.64 8.42
C LYS A 604 -18.20 11.66 8.10
N THR A 605 -18.82 11.06 9.11
CA THR A 605 -19.82 10.00 8.91
C THR A 605 -20.94 10.51 8.01
N LEU A 606 -20.86 10.13 6.74
CA LEU A 606 -21.85 10.52 5.76
C LEU A 606 -23.12 9.71 6.01
N HIS A 607 -24.24 10.38 5.84
CA HIS A 607 -25.53 9.73 5.65
C HIS A 607 -25.89 9.92 4.19
N ILE A 608 -25.98 8.83 3.44
CA ILE A 608 -26.16 8.84 1.99
C ILE A 608 -27.51 8.18 1.67
N ALA A 609 -28.36 8.88 0.95
CA ALA A 609 -29.56 8.32 0.35
C ALA A 609 -29.21 7.70 -1.01
N MET A 610 -29.73 6.50 -1.30
CA MET A 610 -29.55 5.81 -2.58
C MET A 610 -30.93 5.67 -3.25
N TYR A 611 -31.17 6.39 -4.36
CA TYR A 611 -32.41 6.32 -5.14
C TYR A 611 -32.10 5.91 -6.61
N PRO A 612 -31.80 4.62 -6.85
CA PRO A 612 -31.53 4.09 -8.19
C PRO A 612 -32.81 3.92 -9.00
N TRP A 613 -32.64 3.81 -10.33
CA TRP A 613 -33.64 3.24 -11.23
C TRP A 613 -34.04 1.82 -10.78
N PHE A 614 -35.34 1.49 -10.86
CA PHE A 614 -35.86 0.20 -10.39
C PHE A 614 -35.69 -0.94 -11.41
N ALA A 615 -34.47 -1.04 -11.94
CA ALA A 615 -33.96 -2.19 -12.66
C ALA A 615 -32.94 -2.94 -11.81
N LEU A 616 -32.92 -4.28 -11.89
CA LEU A 616 -32.09 -5.10 -11.00
C LEU A 616 -30.59 -4.79 -11.15
N GLY A 617 -30.11 -4.51 -12.36
CA GLY A 617 -28.71 -4.11 -12.59
C GLY A 617 -28.31 -2.81 -11.88
N HIS A 618 -29.26 -1.88 -11.69
CA HIS A 618 -29.04 -0.61 -11.02
C HIS A 618 -29.10 -0.78 -9.50
N LEU A 619 -30.17 -1.41 -9.00
CA LEU A 619 -30.35 -1.76 -7.59
C LEU A 619 -29.15 -2.53 -7.02
N THR A 620 -28.69 -3.59 -7.71
CA THR A 620 -27.53 -4.37 -7.29
C THR A 620 -26.24 -3.55 -7.30
N SER A 621 -26.01 -2.72 -8.33
CA SER A 621 -24.80 -1.88 -8.39
C SER A 621 -24.76 -0.82 -7.28
N PHE A 622 -25.88 -0.18 -6.97
CA PHE A 622 -25.97 0.77 -5.86
C PHE A 622 -25.81 0.05 -4.50
N LEU A 623 -26.33 -1.19 -4.34
CA LEU A 623 -26.17 -1.93 -3.09
C LEU A 623 -24.72 -2.39 -2.86
N HIS A 624 -24.01 -2.80 -3.91
CA HIS A 624 -22.57 -3.11 -3.81
C HIS A 624 -21.78 -1.90 -3.31
N LEU A 625 -22.01 -0.70 -3.87
CA LEU A 625 -21.41 0.53 -3.37
C LEU A 625 -21.87 0.85 -1.93
N SER A 626 -23.14 0.64 -1.61
CA SER A 626 -23.67 0.84 -0.25
C SER A 626 -22.96 -0.02 0.78
N ASN A 627 -22.67 -1.29 0.48
CA ASN A 627 -21.87 -2.16 1.35
C ASN A 627 -20.45 -1.59 1.56
N LYS A 628 -19.74 -1.21 0.49
CA LYS A 628 -18.38 -0.66 0.59
C LYS A 628 -18.30 0.69 1.34
N LEU A 629 -19.37 1.49 1.30
CA LEU A 629 -19.50 2.71 2.10
C LEU A 629 -19.84 2.42 3.56
N ALA A 630 -20.69 1.43 3.82
CA ALA A 630 -21.06 1.00 5.17
C ALA A 630 -19.90 0.30 5.90
N GLU A 631 -19.05 -0.44 5.18
CA GLU A 631 -17.78 -0.99 5.67
C GLU A 631 -16.89 0.12 6.29
N ARG A 632 -16.96 1.35 5.75
CA ARG A 632 -16.27 2.55 6.23
C ARG A 632 -17.06 3.35 7.28
N GLY A 633 -18.11 2.75 7.83
CA GLY A 633 -18.94 3.34 8.89
C GLY A 633 -19.95 4.38 8.41
N HIS A 634 -20.18 4.55 7.11
CA HIS A 634 -21.21 5.47 6.61
C HIS A 634 -22.62 4.89 6.73
N LYS A 635 -23.59 5.76 7.02
CA LYS A 635 -25.00 5.38 7.11
C LYS A 635 -25.65 5.47 5.73
N ILE A 636 -26.36 4.44 5.31
CA ILE A 636 -27.06 4.41 4.03
C ILE A 636 -28.58 4.30 4.25
N SER A 637 -29.34 5.13 3.54
CA SER A 637 -30.79 4.96 3.38
C SER A 637 -31.07 4.57 1.92
N PHE A 638 -31.38 3.30 1.72
CA PHE A 638 -31.50 2.71 0.38
C PHE A 638 -32.96 2.57 -0.02
N PHE A 639 -33.41 3.36 -0.99
CA PHE A 639 -34.79 3.32 -1.48
C PHE A 639 -34.99 2.14 -2.44
N ILE A 640 -35.98 1.30 -2.15
CA ILE A 640 -36.21 0.03 -2.87
C ILE A 640 -37.71 -0.29 -2.94
N PRO A 641 -38.24 -0.85 -4.06
CA PRO A 641 -39.62 -1.30 -4.12
C PRO A 641 -39.94 -2.40 -3.09
N ALA A 642 -41.12 -2.28 -2.46
CA ALA A 642 -41.52 -3.10 -1.33
C ALA A 642 -41.50 -4.62 -1.62
N LYS A 643 -41.87 -5.07 -2.83
CA LYS A 643 -41.94 -6.51 -3.16
C LYS A 643 -40.59 -7.19 -3.31
N ILE A 644 -39.56 -6.45 -3.69
CA ILE A 644 -38.23 -7.03 -3.91
C ILE A 644 -37.29 -6.87 -2.71
N GLN A 645 -37.66 -6.05 -1.72
CA GLN A 645 -36.83 -5.77 -0.54
C GLN A 645 -36.27 -7.04 0.12
N SER A 646 -37.11 -8.04 0.40
CA SER A 646 -36.69 -9.32 1.03
C SER A 646 -35.72 -10.15 0.20
N ARG A 647 -35.68 -9.96 -1.13
CA ARG A 647 -34.68 -10.57 -2.01
C ARG A 647 -33.32 -9.86 -1.91
N PHE A 648 -33.31 -8.59 -1.52
CA PHE A 648 -32.10 -7.77 -1.35
C PHE A 648 -31.53 -7.82 0.08
N GLU A 649 -32.32 -8.22 1.08
CA GLU A 649 -31.88 -8.30 2.49
C GLU A 649 -30.64 -9.18 2.70
N HIS A 650 -30.54 -10.30 1.97
CA HIS A 650 -29.40 -11.21 2.04
C HIS A 650 -28.11 -10.65 1.41
N PHE A 651 -28.21 -9.58 0.60
CA PHE A 651 -27.08 -8.86 0.00
C PHE A 651 -26.72 -7.57 0.76
N ASN A 652 -27.41 -7.28 1.87
CA ASN A 652 -27.04 -6.20 2.80
C ASN A 652 -26.07 -6.77 3.85
N HIS A 653 -24.79 -6.47 3.70
CA HIS A 653 -23.75 -7.02 4.58
C HIS A 653 -23.59 -6.20 5.88
N HIS A 654 -24.27 -5.06 5.98
CA HIS A 654 -24.15 -4.11 7.09
C HIS A 654 -25.54 -3.61 7.56
N PRO A 655 -26.44 -4.49 8.06
CA PRO A 655 -27.82 -4.14 8.39
C PRO A 655 -27.97 -3.09 9.51
N THR A 656 -26.93 -2.83 10.30
CA THR A 656 -26.88 -1.76 11.30
C THR A 656 -26.60 -0.38 10.71
N LEU A 657 -26.09 -0.30 9.48
CA LEU A 657 -25.69 0.93 8.79
C LEU A 657 -26.50 1.19 7.51
N ILE A 658 -26.97 0.14 6.84
CA ILE A 658 -27.80 0.21 5.63
C ILE A 658 -29.25 -0.08 6.02
N THR A 659 -30.08 0.96 5.98
CA THR A 659 -31.53 0.87 6.18
C THR A 659 -32.25 0.88 4.84
N PHE A 660 -33.06 -0.15 4.55
CA PHE A 660 -33.93 -0.18 3.39
C PHE A 660 -35.19 0.66 3.63
N VAL A 661 -35.51 1.55 2.69
CA VAL A 661 -36.68 2.44 2.72
C VAL A 661 -37.63 1.99 1.61
N SER A 662 -38.73 1.34 1.99
CA SER A 662 -39.68 0.78 1.05
C SER A 662 -40.40 1.89 0.26
N VAL A 663 -40.29 1.86 -1.07
CA VAL A 663 -41.03 2.74 -1.99
C VAL A 663 -42.24 1.98 -2.52
N THR A 664 -43.43 2.59 -2.42
CA THR A 664 -44.61 2.12 -3.15
C THR A 664 -44.60 2.76 -4.54
N VAL A 665 -44.55 1.94 -5.60
CA VAL A 665 -44.63 2.45 -6.98
C VAL A 665 -46.08 2.86 -7.28
N PRO A 666 -46.34 4.13 -7.66
CA PRO A 666 -47.68 4.60 -8.01
C PRO A 666 -48.27 3.86 -9.22
N GLN A 667 -49.57 3.62 -9.18
CA GLN A 667 -50.28 3.04 -10.32
C GLN A 667 -50.51 4.12 -11.39
N VAL A 668 -50.10 3.84 -12.63
CA VAL A 668 -50.34 4.68 -13.82
C VAL A 668 -51.29 3.96 -14.77
N GLU A 669 -51.97 4.69 -15.65
CA GLU A 669 -52.76 4.13 -16.74
C GLU A 669 -51.89 3.26 -17.66
N ASP A 670 -52.46 2.18 -18.21
CA ASP A 670 -51.80 1.14 -19.02
C ASP A 670 -50.60 0.39 -18.39
N LEU A 671 -50.13 0.78 -17.20
CA LEU A 671 -49.13 0.02 -16.44
C LEU A 671 -49.79 -1.21 -15.79
N PRO A 672 -49.27 -2.44 -15.93
CA PRO A 672 -49.88 -3.61 -15.31
C PRO A 672 -49.99 -3.49 -13.78
N PRO A 673 -51.12 -3.89 -13.16
CA PRO A 673 -51.32 -3.71 -11.72
C PRO A 673 -50.23 -4.38 -10.88
N GLY A 674 -49.58 -3.57 -10.05
CA GLY A 674 -48.52 -4.04 -9.15
C GLY A 674 -47.16 -4.29 -9.80
N THR A 675 -46.90 -3.78 -11.01
CA THR A 675 -45.53 -3.61 -11.51
C THR A 675 -44.71 -2.72 -10.56
N GLU A 676 -43.51 -3.15 -10.19
CA GLU A 676 -42.59 -2.38 -9.35
C GLU A 676 -41.19 -2.23 -9.96
N THR A 677 -40.82 -3.08 -10.92
CA THR A 677 -39.49 -3.13 -11.54
C THR A 677 -39.57 -3.30 -13.06
N THR A 678 -38.46 -3.01 -13.75
CA THR A 678 -38.30 -3.34 -15.18
C THR A 678 -38.48 -4.83 -15.48
N SER A 679 -38.26 -5.71 -14.51
CA SER A 679 -38.37 -7.16 -14.69
C SER A 679 -39.80 -7.69 -14.77
N ASP A 680 -40.79 -6.87 -14.36
CA ASP A 680 -42.21 -7.21 -14.37
C ASP A 680 -42.88 -6.92 -15.74
N ILE A 681 -42.21 -6.18 -16.62
CA ILE A 681 -42.79 -5.61 -17.86
C ILE A 681 -41.86 -5.71 -19.07
N PRO A 682 -42.38 -5.79 -20.31
CA PRO A 682 -41.56 -5.65 -21.51
C PRO A 682 -41.01 -4.22 -21.66
N TYR A 683 -39.88 -4.09 -22.36
CA TYR A 683 -39.20 -2.81 -22.63
C TYR A 683 -40.13 -1.71 -23.19
N SER A 684 -41.13 -2.09 -23.98
CA SER A 684 -42.13 -1.16 -24.54
C SER A 684 -42.94 -0.39 -23.50
N LEU A 685 -43.15 -0.94 -22.30
CA LEU A 685 -43.92 -0.33 -21.21
C LEU A 685 -43.06 0.38 -20.16
N GLN A 686 -41.73 0.30 -20.24
CA GLN A 686 -40.83 1.00 -19.30
C GLN A 686 -41.10 2.52 -19.17
N PRO A 687 -41.47 3.28 -20.23
CA PRO A 687 -41.90 4.68 -20.09
C PRO A 687 -43.03 4.93 -19.08
N LEU A 688 -43.94 3.97 -18.89
CA LEU A 688 -45.03 4.07 -17.92
C LEU A 688 -44.52 3.85 -16.49
N LEU A 689 -43.59 2.91 -16.29
CA LEU A 689 -42.90 2.73 -15.01
C LEU A 689 -42.06 3.97 -14.65
N VAL A 690 -41.40 4.62 -15.62
CA VAL A 690 -40.72 5.90 -15.38
C VAL A 690 -41.69 6.98 -14.94
N THR A 691 -42.87 7.06 -15.57
CA THR A 691 -43.93 8.00 -15.16
C THR A 691 -44.40 7.72 -13.74
N ALA A 692 -44.51 6.45 -13.33
CA ALA A 692 -44.79 6.07 -11.95
C ALA A 692 -43.67 6.51 -11.00
N LEU A 693 -42.40 6.34 -11.38
CA LEU A 693 -41.27 6.76 -10.54
C LEU A 693 -41.13 8.29 -10.45
N ASP A 694 -41.56 9.04 -11.46
CA ASP A 694 -41.63 10.50 -11.36
C ASP A 694 -42.74 10.94 -10.39
N GLN A 695 -43.81 10.15 -10.23
CA GLN A 695 -44.87 10.38 -9.24
C GLN A 695 -44.47 10.03 -7.79
N THR A 696 -43.33 9.36 -7.53
CA THR A 696 -42.85 9.15 -6.16
C THR A 696 -42.27 10.44 -5.52
N LYS A 697 -42.07 11.50 -6.32
CA LYS A 697 -41.44 12.76 -5.89
C LYS A 697 -41.89 13.26 -4.51
N PRO A 698 -43.20 13.34 -4.16
CA PRO A 698 -43.62 13.83 -2.85
C PRO A 698 -43.19 12.93 -1.68
N PHE A 699 -43.15 11.61 -1.89
CA PHE A 699 -42.68 10.64 -0.90
C PHE A 699 -41.16 10.73 -0.70
N ILE A 700 -40.41 10.88 -1.79
CA ILE A 700 -38.95 11.07 -1.73
C ILE A 700 -38.61 12.42 -1.10
N GLU A 701 -39.37 13.48 -1.39
CA GLU A 701 -39.22 14.81 -0.76
C GLU A 701 -39.39 14.72 0.76
N ALA A 702 -40.50 14.14 1.23
CA ALA A 702 -40.76 13.94 2.66
C ALA A 702 -39.67 13.07 3.31
N SER A 703 -39.29 11.97 2.65
CA SER A 703 -38.24 11.07 3.15
C SER A 703 -36.89 11.78 3.28
N LEU A 704 -36.49 12.61 2.32
CA LEU A 704 -35.23 13.38 2.39
C LEU A 704 -35.31 14.50 3.44
N CYS A 705 -36.47 15.14 3.65
CA CYS A 705 -36.70 16.09 4.73
C CYS A 705 -36.54 15.48 6.12
N ASP A 706 -37.02 14.24 6.31
CA ASP A 706 -36.96 13.52 7.58
C ASP A 706 -35.57 12.92 7.83
N LEU A 707 -34.99 12.27 6.80
CA LEU A 707 -33.69 11.60 6.89
C LEU A 707 -32.51 12.59 6.97
N LYS A 708 -32.62 13.76 6.33
CA LYS A 708 -31.58 14.80 6.23
C LYS A 708 -30.19 14.25 5.84
N PRO A 709 -30.09 13.46 4.75
CA PRO A 709 -28.82 12.91 4.33
C PRO A 709 -27.89 14.02 3.84
N HIS A 710 -26.58 13.77 3.90
CA HIS A 710 -25.55 14.65 3.36
C HIS A 710 -25.54 14.63 1.82
N TRP A 711 -25.86 13.48 1.24
CA TRP A 711 -25.84 13.21 -0.18
C TRP A 711 -27.04 12.35 -0.59
N VAL A 712 -27.58 12.56 -1.78
CA VAL A 712 -28.45 11.62 -2.48
C VAL A 712 -27.79 11.18 -3.78
N PHE A 713 -27.67 9.86 -3.97
CA PHE A 713 -27.12 9.23 -5.16
C PHE A 713 -28.26 8.69 -6.01
N PHE A 714 -28.22 8.94 -7.31
CA PHE A 714 -29.28 8.59 -8.25
C PHE A 714 -28.74 8.50 -9.68
N ASP A 715 -29.55 8.00 -10.61
CA ASP A 715 -29.18 7.90 -12.03
C ASP A 715 -30.28 8.46 -12.96
N PHE A 716 -31.46 7.86 -13.04
CA PHE A 716 -32.48 8.19 -14.05
C PHE A 716 -33.49 9.26 -13.63
N THR A 717 -33.26 9.99 -12.53
CA THR A 717 -34.30 10.80 -11.87
C THR A 717 -34.08 12.30 -12.05
N HIS A 718 -34.54 12.83 -13.19
CA HIS A 718 -34.27 14.21 -13.64
C HIS A 718 -34.69 15.33 -12.66
N TRP A 719 -35.75 15.14 -11.88
CA TRP A 719 -36.25 16.15 -10.92
C TRP A 719 -35.52 16.13 -9.58
N LEU A 720 -34.69 15.11 -9.32
CA LEU A 720 -34.11 14.90 -7.99
C LEU A 720 -33.02 15.92 -7.62
N PRO A 721 -32.10 16.36 -8.51
CA PRO A 721 -31.12 17.40 -8.17
C PRO A 721 -31.76 18.70 -7.70
N SER A 722 -32.76 19.20 -8.43
CA SER A 722 -33.47 20.44 -8.09
C SER A 722 -34.19 20.33 -6.73
N LEU A 723 -34.80 19.18 -6.45
CA LEU A 723 -35.40 18.90 -5.15
C LEU A 723 -34.35 18.83 -4.03
N ALA A 724 -33.25 18.08 -4.24
CA ALA A 724 -32.18 17.92 -3.25
C ALA A 724 -31.53 19.26 -2.90
N HIS A 725 -31.26 20.11 -3.92
CA HIS A 725 -30.78 21.47 -3.75
C HIS A 725 -31.71 22.32 -2.87
N GLY A 726 -33.02 22.26 -3.12
CA GLY A 726 -34.03 22.95 -2.29
C GLY A 726 -34.06 22.51 -0.82
N LEU A 727 -33.58 21.29 -0.52
CA LEU A 727 -33.45 20.74 0.83
C LEU A 727 -32.04 20.91 1.43
N GLY A 728 -31.09 21.50 0.70
CA GLY A 728 -29.68 21.59 1.12
C GLY A 728 -28.92 20.26 1.09
N VAL A 729 -29.45 19.25 0.39
CA VAL A 729 -28.85 17.92 0.20
C VAL A 729 -28.04 17.92 -1.10
N LYS A 730 -26.77 17.47 -1.06
CA LYS A 730 -25.97 17.33 -2.29
C LYS A 730 -26.44 16.15 -3.13
N SER A 731 -26.30 16.24 -4.44
CA SER A 731 -26.75 15.25 -5.41
C SER A 731 -25.57 14.70 -6.23
N LEU A 732 -25.42 13.38 -6.26
CA LEU A 732 -24.45 12.68 -7.11
C LEU A 732 -25.19 11.86 -8.16
N HIS A 733 -24.96 12.15 -9.44
CA HIS A 733 -25.43 11.27 -10.50
C HIS A 733 -24.49 10.05 -10.56
N TYR A 734 -24.80 8.98 -9.84
CA TYR A 734 -24.03 7.74 -9.82
C TYR A 734 -24.48 6.81 -10.96
N CYS A 735 -23.75 6.83 -12.07
CA CYS A 735 -24.09 6.06 -13.25
C CYS A 735 -23.42 4.68 -13.26
N THR A 736 -24.22 3.67 -13.60
CA THR A 736 -23.78 2.27 -13.82
C THR A 736 -23.35 2.00 -15.26
N ILE A 737 -23.61 2.96 -16.16
CA ILE A 737 -23.27 2.93 -17.58
C ILE A 737 -21.84 3.45 -17.77
N SER A 738 -21.11 2.86 -18.73
CA SER A 738 -19.77 3.27 -19.16
C SER A 738 -19.69 4.78 -19.49
N PRO A 739 -18.72 5.53 -18.94
CA PRO A 739 -18.31 6.84 -19.43
C PRO A 739 -18.06 6.93 -20.94
N ALA A 740 -17.48 5.88 -21.55
CA ALA A 740 -17.31 5.83 -23.01
C ALA A 740 -18.68 5.85 -23.72
N ALA A 741 -19.64 5.06 -23.25
CA ALA A 741 -20.99 5.02 -23.80
C ALA A 741 -21.74 6.34 -23.60
N LEU A 742 -21.69 6.95 -22.41
CA LEU A 742 -22.34 8.24 -22.19
C LEU A 742 -21.68 9.37 -23.00
N GLY A 743 -20.35 9.42 -23.02
CA GLY A 743 -19.61 10.43 -23.79
C GLY A 743 -19.89 10.33 -25.29
N TYR A 744 -20.08 9.12 -25.82
CA TYR A 744 -20.37 8.90 -27.22
C TYR A 744 -21.83 9.20 -27.59
N LEU A 745 -22.79 8.86 -26.73
CA LEU A 745 -24.23 8.93 -27.04
C LEU A 745 -24.90 10.22 -26.56
N ILE A 746 -24.51 10.75 -25.39
CA ILE A 746 -25.27 11.78 -24.66
C ILE A 746 -24.47 13.00 -24.22
N SER A 747 -23.26 13.21 -24.73
CA SER A 747 -22.49 14.41 -24.39
C SER A 747 -23.17 15.70 -24.93
N PRO A 748 -23.06 16.83 -24.24
CA PRO A 748 -23.41 18.16 -24.76
C PRO A 748 -22.93 18.45 -26.19
N ALA A 749 -21.74 17.97 -26.60
CA ALA A 749 -21.24 18.07 -27.97
C ALA A 749 -22.12 17.37 -29.04
N ARG A 750 -23.02 16.46 -28.66
CA ARG A 750 -24.05 15.88 -29.55
C ARG A 750 -25.19 16.85 -29.87
N LYS A 751 -25.35 17.96 -29.13
CA LYS A 751 -26.43 18.95 -29.35
C LYS A 751 -27.84 18.34 -29.39
N LEU A 752 -28.09 17.36 -28.52
CA LEU A 752 -29.37 16.64 -28.41
C LEU A 752 -30.57 17.58 -28.20
N ASP A 753 -30.36 18.72 -27.55
CA ASP A 753 -31.38 19.74 -27.28
C ASP A 753 -31.74 20.59 -28.52
N GLU A 754 -30.90 20.56 -29.57
CA GLU A 754 -31.07 21.35 -30.81
C GLU A 754 -31.49 20.50 -32.02
N ILE A 755 -31.06 19.24 -32.07
CA ILE A 755 -31.18 18.37 -33.26
C ILE A 755 -31.57 16.94 -32.85
N GLY A 756 -32.60 16.39 -33.49
CA GLY A 756 -32.88 14.96 -33.45
C GLY A 756 -31.82 14.20 -34.24
N LEU A 757 -30.88 13.53 -33.55
CA LEU A 757 -29.74 12.87 -34.16
C LEU A 757 -30.13 11.86 -35.24
N THR A 758 -29.49 11.98 -36.40
CA THR A 758 -29.58 11.00 -37.47
C THR A 758 -28.67 9.79 -37.20
N ALA A 759 -28.98 8.65 -37.81
CA ALA A 759 -28.13 7.47 -37.74
C ALA A 759 -26.70 7.76 -38.27
N ALA A 760 -26.55 8.61 -39.28
CA ALA A 760 -25.23 8.98 -39.82
C ALA A 760 -24.36 9.74 -38.80
N GLU A 761 -24.96 10.64 -38.02
CA GLU A 761 -24.25 11.36 -36.95
C GLU A 761 -23.85 10.41 -35.81
N LEU A 762 -24.72 9.47 -35.45
CA LEU A 762 -24.44 8.45 -34.44
C LEU A 762 -23.35 7.45 -34.84
N MET A 763 -23.09 7.22 -36.14
CA MET A 763 -21.98 6.36 -36.59
C MET A 763 -20.58 6.98 -36.39
N VAL A 764 -20.51 8.28 -36.08
CA VAL A 764 -19.27 9.04 -35.88
C VAL A 764 -19.20 9.51 -34.41
N PRO A 765 -18.03 9.46 -33.74
CA PRO A 765 -17.89 10.01 -32.39
C PRO A 765 -18.20 11.53 -32.35
N PRO A 766 -18.69 12.06 -31.22
CA PRO A 766 -18.97 13.49 -31.10
C PRO A 766 -17.69 14.34 -31.08
N PRO A 767 -17.78 15.66 -31.35
CA PRO A 767 -16.64 16.57 -31.26
C PRO A 767 -15.90 16.47 -29.91
N GLY A 768 -14.57 16.38 -29.99
CA GLY A 768 -13.69 16.28 -28.83
C GLY A 768 -13.66 14.92 -28.12
N PHE A 769 -14.45 13.93 -28.56
CA PHE A 769 -14.44 12.58 -27.97
C PHE A 769 -13.07 11.92 -28.13
N PRO A 770 -12.59 11.13 -27.15
CA PRO A 770 -11.26 10.51 -27.22
C PRO A 770 -11.06 9.61 -28.44
N PRO A 771 -9.81 9.53 -28.98
CA PRO A 771 -9.46 8.55 -30.00
C PRO A 771 -9.76 7.14 -29.50
N SER A 772 -10.59 6.41 -30.24
CA SER A 772 -11.18 5.14 -29.82
C SER A 772 -11.47 4.24 -31.00
N CYS A 773 -11.66 2.94 -30.76
CA CYS A 773 -12.17 2.01 -31.78
C CYS A 773 -13.71 1.99 -31.85
N ILE A 774 -14.39 2.75 -30.98
CA ILE A 774 -15.85 2.76 -30.82
C ILE A 774 -16.52 3.39 -32.05
N LYS A 775 -17.25 2.54 -32.79
CA LYS A 775 -18.08 2.94 -33.93
C LYS A 775 -19.35 2.11 -33.94
N LEU A 776 -20.49 2.76 -34.14
CA LEU A 776 -21.77 2.08 -34.30
C LEU A 776 -21.94 1.60 -35.73
N HIS A 777 -22.51 0.41 -35.90
CA HIS A 777 -23.02 -0.06 -37.19
C HIS A 777 -24.30 0.68 -37.56
N ALA A 778 -24.63 0.66 -38.86
CA ALA A 778 -25.80 1.37 -39.38
C ALA A 778 -27.14 0.89 -38.77
N HIS A 779 -27.26 -0.38 -38.34
CA HIS A 779 -28.45 -0.87 -37.63
C HIS A 779 -28.51 -0.32 -36.20
N GLU A 780 -27.42 -0.41 -35.44
CA GLU A 780 -27.29 0.10 -34.07
C GLU A 780 -27.59 1.61 -34.01
N ALA A 781 -27.05 2.36 -34.97
CA ALA A 781 -27.26 3.80 -35.07
C ALA A 781 -28.70 4.19 -35.48
N ARG A 782 -29.41 3.38 -36.28
CA ARG A 782 -30.84 3.58 -36.58
C ARG A 782 -31.70 3.35 -35.34
N ASP A 783 -31.46 2.26 -34.61
CA ASP A 783 -32.24 1.90 -33.43
C ASP A 783 -32.03 2.93 -32.29
N LEU A 784 -30.79 3.40 -32.10
CA LEU A 784 -30.47 4.46 -31.16
C LEU A 784 -31.07 5.82 -31.58
N ALA A 785 -31.02 6.19 -32.87
CA ALA A 785 -31.67 7.41 -33.37
C ALA A 785 -33.20 7.39 -33.16
N ALA A 786 -33.84 6.23 -33.31
CA ALA A 786 -35.27 6.09 -32.99
C ALA A 786 -35.56 6.19 -31.48
N ALA A 787 -34.60 5.80 -30.63
CA ALA A 787 -34.73 5.88 -29.18
C ALA A 787 -34.51 7.30 -28.61
N THR A 788 -33.66 8.14 -29.23
CA THR A 788 -33.40 9.50 -28.72
C THR A 788 -34.65 10.39 -28.71
N VAL A 789 -35.51 10.27 -29.73
CA VAL A 789 -36.74 11.07 -29.90
C VAL A 789 -37.97 10.47 -29.19
N LYS A 790 -37.84 9.29 -28.56
CA LYS A 790 -38.96 8.60 -27.93
C LYS A 790 -39.20 9.13 -26.51
N VAL A 791 -40.43 9.57 -26.23
CA VAL A 791 -40.88 9.92 -24.87
C VAL A 791 -40.70 8.71 -23.93
N TYR A 792 -40.04 8.96 -22.82
CA TYR A 792 -39.61 7.96 -21.83
C TYR A 792 -39.97 8.46 -20.42
N GLY A 793 -41.27 8.68 -20.20
CA GLY A 793 -41.85 9.12 -18.93
C GLY A 793 -42.14 10.63 -18.87
N SER A 794 -43.27 10.98 -18.27
CA SER A 794 -43.67 12.36 -17.91
C SER A 794 -43.57 13.43 -19.02
N GLY A 795 -43.62 13.03 -20.29
CA GLY A 795 -43.52 13.93 -21.45
C GLY A 795 -42.09 14.27 -21.92
N LEU A 796 -41.05 13.74 -21.26
CA LEU A 796 -39.65 13.93 -21.64
C LEU A 796 -39.09 12.69 -22.35
N THR A 797 -38.13 12.86 -23.25
CA THR A 797 -37.35 11.77 -23.84
C THR A 797 -36.34 11.19 -22.84
N LEU A 798 -35.84 9.99 -23.14
CA LEU A 798 -34.75 9.38 -22.36
C LEU A 798 -33.51 10.30 -22.30
N MET A 799 -33.21 10.98 -23.40
CA MET A 799 -32.03 11.84 -23.53
C MET A 799 -32.14 13.11 -22.71
N GLU A 800 -33.27 13.82 -22.78
CA GLU A 800 -33.53 15.01 -21.96
C GLU A 800 -33.46 14.69 -20.46
N ARG A 801 -34.05 13.56 -20.03
CA ARG A 801 -34.04 13.15 -18.61
C ARG A 801 -32.62 12.89 -18.10
N THR A 802 -31.78 12.19 -18.86
CA THR A 802 -30.40 11.92 -18.45
C THR A 802 -29.52 13.18 -18.55
N MET A 803 -29.68 13.98 -19.61
CA MET A 803 -28.97 15.25 -19.77
C MET A 803 -29.26 16.22 -18.61
N ALA A 804 -30.53 16.40 -18.25
CA ALA A 804 -30.94 17.21 -17.10
C ALA A 804 -30.35 16.64 -15.79
N SER A 805 -30.45 15.32 -15.58
CA SER A 805 -29.89 14.65 -14.40
C SER A 805 -28.39 14.94 -14.21
N MET A 806 -27.60 14.92 -15.30
CA MET A 806 -26.16 15.15 -15.27
C MET A 806 -25.75 16.63 -15.22
N ARG A 807 -26.54 17.55 -15.80
CA ARG A 807 -26.28 19.00 -15.74
C ARG A 807 -26.63 19.59 -14.37
N GLU A 808 -27.75 19.18 -13.79
CA GLU A 808 -28.28 19.76 -12.55
C GLU A 808 -27.63 19.17 -11.29
N CYS A 809 -27.04 17.97 -11.35
CA CYS A 809 -26.39 17.36 -10.18
C CYS A 809 -25.12 18.10 -9.74
N ASP A 810 -24.70 17.93 -8.49
CA ASP A 810 -23.49 18.55 -7.96
C ASP A 810 -22.21 17.88 -8.49
N ALA A 811 -22.21 16.56 -8.66
CA ALA A 811 -21.09 15.80 -9.24
C ALA A 811 -21.54 14.52 -9.98
N LEU A 812 -20.67 14.00 -10.84
CA LEU A 812 -20.87 12.74 -11.57
C LEU A 812 -20.08 11.62 -10.90
N GLY A 813 -20.71 10.46 -10.65
CA GLY A 813 -20.09 9.26 -10.08
C GLY A 813 -20.13 8.10 -11.07
N PHE A 814 -19.04 7.34 -11.22
CA PHE A 814 -18.99 6.19 -12.15
C PHE A 814 -18.37 4.93 -11.54
N LYS A 815 -19.01 3.78 -11.80
CA LYS A 815 -18.51 2.44 -11.43
C LYS A 815 -17.42 1.95 -12.40
N THR A 816 -16.34 2.72 -12.56
CA THR A 816 -15.17 2.39 -13.40
C THR A 816 -13.88 2.95 -12.80
N CYS A 817 -12.73 2.66 -13.41
CA CYS A 817 -11.41 3.12 -13.00
C CYS A 817 -10.71 3.92 -14.13
N ARG A 818 -9.67 4.70 -13.79
CA ARG A 818 -8.97 5.53 -14.80
C ARG A 818 -8.20 4.70 -15.83
N GLU A 819 -7.76 3.51 -15.46
CA GLU A 819 -6.98 2.62 -16.32
C GLU A 819 -7.82 2.06 -17.48
N ILE A 820 -9.13 1.88 -17.28
CA ILE A 820 -10.06 1.38 -18.30
C ILE A 820 -10.70 2.54 -19.07
N GLU A 821 -11.18 3.59 -18.38
CA GLU A 821 -12.02 4.63 -19.02
C GLU A 821 -11.59 6.09 -18.74
N GLY A 822 -10.38 6.31 -18.24
CA GLY A 822 -9.87 7.63 -17.86
C GLY A 822 -10.07 8.75 -18.89
N PRO A 823 -9.71 8.56 -20.18
CA PRO A 823 -9.92 9.57 -21.22
C PRO A 823 -11.40 9.93 -21.44
N TYR A 824 -12.31 8.97 -21.29
CA TYR A 824 -13.76 9.19 -21.41
C TYR A 824 -14.33 9.93 -20.19
N CYS A 825 -13.78 9.65 -19.01
CA CYS A 825 -14.08 10.38 -17.77
C CYS A 825 -13.64 11.85 -17.90
N ASP A 826 -12.40 12.09 -18.35
CA ASP A 826 -11.86 13.43 -18.58
C ASP A 826 -12.67 14.18 -19.66
N TYR A 827 -13.13 13.49 -20.70
CA TYR A 827 -14.05 14.06 -21.68
C TYR A 827 -15.39 14.48 -21.06
N LEU A 828 -16.04 13.61 -20.27
CA LEU A 828 -17.30 13.93 -19.60
C LEU A 828 -17.19 15.08 -18.59
N GLU A 829 -16.10 15.13 -17.82
CA GLU A 829 -15.80 16.22 -16.89
C GLU A 829 -15.74 17.57 -17.64
N ASN A 830 -15.06 17.60 -18.79
CA ASN A 830 -14.99 18.79 -19.66
C ASN A 830 -16.34 19.10 -20.36
N GLN A 831 -17.14 18.10 -20.71
CA GLN A 831 -18.41 18.31 -21.40
C GLN A 831 -19.49 18.88 -20.46
N PHE A 832 -19.59 18.35 -19.25
CA PHE A 832 -20.61 18.76 -18.28
C PHE A 832 -20.13 19.88 -17.34
N GLN A 833 -18.83 20.17 -17.28
CA GLN A 833 -18.21 21.10 -16.31
C GLN A 833 -18.57 20.70 -14.86
N LYS A 834 -18.55 19.38 -14.60
CA LYS A 834 -18.86 18.76 -13.31
C LYS A 834 -17.74 17.82 -12.92
N LYS A 835 -17.36 17.82 -11.64
CA LYS A 835 -16.37 16.90 -11.10
C LYS A 835 -16.78 15.45 -11.36
N VAL A 836 -15.89 14.67 -11.96
CA VAL A 836 -16.07 13.23 -12.17
C VAL A 836 -15.34 12.46 -11.07
N ILE A 837 -16.10 11.69 -10.29
CA ILE A 837 -15.61 10.89 -9.17
C ILE A 837 -15.75 9.41 -9.53
N LEU A 838 -14.65 8.67 -9.44
CA LEU A 838 -14.61 7.25 -9.78
C LEU A 838 -14.69 6.38 -8.55
N VAL A 839 -15.32 5.21 -8.69
CA VAL A 839 -15.59 4.28 -7.59
C VAL A 839 -15.11 2.86 -7.90
N GLY A 840 -14.66 2.59 -9.13
CA GLY A 840 -14.28 1.26 -9.59
C GLY A 840 -12.78 1.01 -9.57
N PRO A 841 -12.34 -0.26 -9.56
CA PRO A 841 -13.18 -1.45 -9.73
C PRO A 841 -13.93 -1.82 -8.45
N ILE A 842 -15.26 -1.98 -8.56
CA ILE A 842 -16.08 -2.63 -7.53
C ILE A 842 -16.37 -4.04 -8.03
N VAL A 843 -15.65 -5.02 -7.48
CA VAL A 843 -15.79 -6.43 -7.81
C VAL A 843 -17.00 -6.99 -7.06
N PRO A 844 -17.91 -7.74 -7.72
CA PRO A 844 -18.97 -8.45 -7.01
C PRO A 844 -18.39 -9.41 -5.96
N GLU A 845 -18.87 -9.31 -4.72
CA GLU A 845 -18.44 -10.20 -3.65
C GLU A 845 -18.86 -11.64 -3.92
N LEU A 846 -18.03 -12.60 -3.51
CA LEU A 846 -18.26 -14.02 -3.68
C LEU A 846 -19.58 -14.44 -3.00
N PRO A 847 -20.51 -15.12 -3.70
CA PRO A 847 -21.71 -15.65 -3.07
C PRO A 847 -21.34 -16.62 -1.96
N SER A 848 -21.92 -16.43 -0.76
CA SER A 848 -21.75 -17.34 0.38
C SER A 848 -22.46 -18.70 0.20
N SER A 849 -23.34 -18.81 -0.79
CA SER A 849 -24.02 -20.04 -1.20
C SER A 849 -23.17 -20.90 -2.13
N SER A 850 -23.21 -22.22 -1.99
CA SER A 850 -22.74 -23.15 -3.02
C SER A 850 -23.60 -23.09 -4.29
N LEU A 851 -23.04 -23.52 -5.42
CA LEU A 851 -23.79 -23.75 -6.65
C LEU A 851 -24.84 -24.86 -6.43
N GLU A 852 -26.04 -24.70 -6.99
CA GLU A 852 -27.09 -25.72 -6.97
C GLU A 852 -26.55 -27.08 -7.43
N GLU A 853 -26.79 -28.14 -6.64
CA GLU A 853 -26.23 -29.47 -6.83
C GLU A 853 -26.49 -30.04 -8.24
N THR A 854 -27.62 -29.68 -8.86
CA THR A 854 -27.96 -30.07 -10.23
C THR A 854 -27.00 -29.48 -11.27
N TRP A 855 -26.60 -28.20 -11.13
CA TRP A 855 -25.70 -27.54 -12.07
C TRP A 855 -24.24 -27.87 -11.79
N ALA A 856 -23.86 -28.00 -10.50
CA ALA A 856 -22.54 -28.49 -10.12
C ALA A 856 -22.27 -29.88 -10.72
N LYS A 857 -23.14 -30.86 -10.43
CA LYS A 857 -23.02 -32.22 -10.98
C LYS A 857 -23.07 -32.29 -12.50
N TRP A 858 -23.79 -31.38 -13.17
CA TRP A 858 -23.78 -31.33 -14.63
C TRP A 858 -22.43 -30.84 -15.16
N LEU A 859 -21.90 -29.74 -14.60
CA LEU A 859 -20.63 -29.13 -14.97
C LEU A 859 -19.41 -29.99 -14.63
N GLU A 860 -19.49 -30.85 -13.61
CA GLU A 860 -18.46 -31.81 -13.19
C GLU A 860 -18.17 -32.91 -14.25
N ASN A 861 -19.08 -33.17 -15.19
CA ASN A 861 -18.89 -34.21 -16.23
C ASN A 861 -17.98 -33.75 -17.39
N PHE A 862 -17.49 -32.51 -17.38
CA PHE A 862 -16.78 -31.90 -18.50
C PHE A 862 -15.38 -31.46 -18.10
N GLU A 863 -14.43 -31.62 -19.03
CA GLU A 863 -13.04 -31.25 -18.83
C GLU A 863 -12.87 -29.76 -18.47
N PRO A 864 -11.81 -29.38 -17.74
CA PRO A 864 -11.51 -27.99 -17.45
C PRO A 864 -11.51 -27.11 -18.70
N LYS A 865 -12.16 -25.94 -18.59
CA LYS A 865 -12.24 -24.91 -19.64
C LYS A 865 -12.81 -25.40 -20.98
N SER A 866 -13.73 -26.37 -20.97
CA SER A 866 -14.38 -26.92 -22.18
C SER A 866 -15.82 -26.45 -22.42
N VAL A 867 -16.53 -26.02 -21.38
CA VAL A 867 -17.95 -25.64 -21.43
C VAL A 867 -18.13 -24.19 -21.87
N VAL A 868 -19.07 -23.97 -22.80
CA VAL A 868 -19.55 -22.64 -23.20
C VAL A 868 -20.78 -22.28 -22.37
N PHE A 869 -20.65 -21.32 -21.46
CA PHE A 869 -21.79 -20.72 -20.77
C PHE A 869 -22.35 -19.55 -21.61
N CYS A 870 -23.67 -19.38 -21.64
CA CYS A 870 -24.33 -18.31 -22.39
C CYS A 870 -25.52 -17.76 -21.59
N ALA A 871 -25.48 -16.46 -21.27
CA ALA A 871 -26.57 -15.80 -20.53
C ALA A 871 -26.68 -14.31 -20.85
N PHE A 872 -27.90 -13.86 -21.15
CA PHE A 872 -28.21 -12.47 -21.51
C PHE A 872 -29.00 -11.71 -20.42
N GLY A 873 -29.06 -12.26 -19.21
CA GLY A 873 -29.80 -11.67 -18.09
C GLY A 873 -31.32 -11.74 -18.26
N SER A 874 -32.03 -10.95 -17.46
CA SER A 874 -33.50 -10.98 -17.37
C SER A 874 -34.21 -10.09 -18.39
N GLU A 875 -33.53 -9.09 -18.96
CA GLU A 875 -34.13 -8.02 -19.78
C GLU A 875 -33.84 -8.15 -21.29
N CYS A 876 -32.81 -8.92 -21.68
CA CYS A 876 -32.53 -9.21 -23.08
C CYS A 876 -33.36 -10.43 -23.54
N VAL A 877 -34.40 -10.18 -24.33
CA VAL A 877 -35.29 -11.22 -24.88
C VAL A 877 -35.16 -11.27 -26.39
N LEU A 878 -34.53 -12.33 -26.89
CA LEU A 878 -34.35 -12.54 -28.33
C LEU A 878 -35.69 -12.81 -29.04
N LYS A 879 -35.76 -12.47 -30.33
CA LYS A 879 -36.77 -13.02 -31.25
C LYS A 879 -36.50 -14.53 -31.45
N LYS A 880 -37.55 -15.33 -31.64
CA LYS A 880 -37.45 -16.79 -31.83
C LYS A 880 -36.37 -17.21 -32.84
N ASP A 881 -36.30 -16.57 -34.00
CA ASP A 881 -35.36 -16.98 -35.06
C ASP A 881 -33.90 -16.73 -34.67
N GLN A 882 -33.60 -15.61 -34.01
CA GLN A 882 -32.25 -15.31 -33.50
C GLN A 882 -31.87 -16.17 -32.30
N PHE A 883 -32.83 -16.56 -31.47
CA PHE A 883 -32.60 -17.61 -30.45
C PHE A 883 -32.26 -18.97 -31.10
N GLN A 884 -32.92 -19.32 -32.21
CA GLN A 884 -32.60 -20.56 -32.94
C GLN A 884 -31.19 -20.50 -33.56
N GLU A 885 -30.81 -19.40 -34.21
CA GLU A 885 -29.44 -19.21 -34.72
C GLU A 885 -28.39 -19.28 -33.61
N LEU A 886 -28.66 -18.73 -32.42
CA LEU A 886 -27.75 -18.81 -31.27
C LEU A 886 -27.52 -20.26 -30.80
N VAL A 887 -28.60 -21.01 -30.55
CA VAL A 887 -28.47 -22.39 -30.02
C VAL A 887 -27.94 -23.36 -31.09
N LEU A 888 -28.23 -23.12 -32.37
CA LEU A 888 -27.60 -23.85 -33.48
C LEU A 888 -26.12 -23.49 -33.63
N GLY A 889 -25.73 -22.24 -33.36
CA GLY A 889 -24.33 -21.81 -33.38
C GLY A 889 -23.52 -22.48 -32.27
N LEU A 890 -24.10 -22.59 -31.08
CA LEU A 890 -23.53 -23.37 -29.97
C LEU A 890 -23.40 -24.85 -30.34
N GLU A 891 -24.43 -25.47 -30.91
CA GLU A 891 -24.39 -26.86 -31.40
C GLU A 891 -23.28 -27.08 -32.44
N LEU A 892 -23.10 -26.15 -33.38
CA LEU A 892 -22.05 -26.21 -34.42
C LEU A 892 -20.61 -26.08 -33.88
N THR A 893 -20.41 -25.63 -32.64
CA THR A 893 -19.07 -25.65 -32.04
C THR A 893 -18.60 -27.09 -31.79
N GLY A 894 -19.53 -28.00 -31.48
CA GLY A 894 -19.24 -29.35 -30.98
C GLY A 894 -18.86 -29.43 -29.49
N LEU A 895 -18.74 -28.27 -28.82
CA LEU A 895 -18.40 -28.15 -27.39
C LEU A 895 -19.64 -28.36 -26.51
N PRO A 896 -19.47 -28.74 -25.24
CA PRO A 896 -20.56 -28.74 -24.27
C PRO A 896 -20.99 -27.31 -23.93
N PHE A 897 -22.29 -27.08 -23.67
CA PHE A 897 -22.80 -25.74 -23.42
C PHE A 897 -23.96 -25.65 -22.41
N PHE A 898 -24.01 -24.53 -21.68
CA PHE A 898 -25.11 -24.17 -20.78
C PHE A 898 -25.68 -22.83 -21.22
N VAL A 899 -26.93 -22.81 -21.67
CA VAL A 899 -27.68 -21.60 -22.04
C VAL A 899 -28.70 -21.29 -20.95
N ALA A 900 -28.65 -20.06 -20.41
CA ALA A 900 -29.64 -19.52 -19.48
C ALA A 900 -30.25 -18.24 -20.07
N LEU A 901 -31.43 -18.35 -20.68
CA LEU A 901 -32.09 -17.26 -21.40
C LEU A 901 -33.59 -17.22 -21.10
N LYS A 902 -34.20 -16.03 -21.20
CA LYS A 902 -35.66 -15.87 -21.18
C LYS A 902 -36.31 -16.55 -22.39
N THR A 903 -37.57 -16.95 -22.25
CA THR A 903 -38.41 -17.43 -23.37
C THR A 903 -38.41 -16.40 -24.51
N PRO A 904 -38.03 -16.79 -25.74
CA PRO A 904 -37.97 -15.87 -26.87
C PRO A 904 -39.32 -15.26 -27.24
N PHE A 905 -39.29 -14.04 -27.78
CA PHE A 905 -40.48 -13.38 -28.30
C PHE A 905 -41.09 -14.20 -29.45
N GLY A 906 -42.40 -14.45 -29.39
CA GLY A 906 -43.12 -15.32 -30.33
C GLY A 906 -43.12 -16.81 -29.95
N ALA A 907 -42.74 -17.17 -28.72
CA ALA A 907 -42.85 -18.54 -28.19
C ALA A 907 -43.53 -18.56 -26.81
N GLU A 908 -44.29 -19.62 -26.52
CA GLU A 908 -44.94 -19.81 -25.22
C GLU A 908 -43.95 -20.30 -24.15
N THR A 909 -42.98 -21.12 -24.57
CA THR A 909 -41.94 -21.70 -23.70
C THR A 909 -40.61 -21.80 -24.44
N ILE A 910 -39.48 -21.80 -23.71
CA ILE A 910 -38.15 -22.15 -24.23
C ILE A 910 -38.20 -23.44 -25.08
N GLN A 911 -38.89 -24.48 -24.60
CA GLN A 911 -38.96 -25.77 -25.29
C GLN A 911 -39.68 -25.66 -26.65
N SER A 912 -40.74 -24.85 -26.74
CA SER A 912 -41.44 -24.54 -28.01
C SER A 912 -40.64 -23.63 -28.98
N ALA A 913 -39.59 -22.98 -28.49
CA ALA A 913 -38.71 -22.12 -29.27
C ALA A 913 -37.53 -22.89 -29.90
N LEU A 914 -37.14 -24.04 -29.35
CA LEU A 914 -36.00 -24.83 -29.84
C LEU A 914 -36.18 -25.29 -31.31
N PRO A 915 -35.09 -25.44 -32.07
CA PRO A 915 -35.13 -26.06 -33.39
C PRO A 915 -35.67 -27.49 -33.33
N LYS A 916 -36.30 -27.96 -34.44
CA LYS A 916 -36.86 -29.32 -34.50
C LYS A 916 -35.76 -30.37 -34.27
N GLY A 917 -36.03 -31.32 -33.37
CA GLY A 917 -35.11 -32.40 -33.03
C GLY A 917 -33.85 -31.96 -32.28
N PHE A 918 -33.79 -30.72 -31.76
CA PHE A 918 -32.59 -30.19 -31.10
C PHE A 918 -32.31 -30.88 -29.77
N ARG A 919 -33.37 -31.09 -28.96
CA ARG A 919 -33.27 -31.69 -27.62
C ARG A 919 -32.64 -33.09 -27.65
N GLU A 920 -32.96 -33.87 -28.67
CA GLU A 920 -32.43 -35.22 -28.89
C GLU A 920 -30.95 -35.21 -29.30
N ARG A 921 -30.47 -34.15 -29.96
CA ARG A 921 -29.06 -34.03 -30.39
C ARG A 921 -28.13 -33.53 -29.29
N ILE A 922 -28.67 -32.86 -28.26
CA ILE A 922 -27.88 -32.22 -27.20
C ILE A 922 -27.91 -32.97 -25.86
N ILE A 923 -28.56 -34.13 -25.79
CA ILE A 923 -28.92 -34.79 -24.51
C ILE A 923 -27.73 -35.02 -23.56
N ASP A 924 -26.55 -35.35 -24.09
CA ASP A 924 -25.32 -35.58 -23.33
C ASP A 924 -24.31 -34.40 -23.40
N LYS A 925 -24.72 -33.27 -23.98
CA LYS A 925 -23.81 -32.16 -24.34
C LYS A 925 -24.28 -30.76 -23.95
N GLY A 926 -25.59 -30.53 -23.82
CA GLY A 926 -26.12 -29.19 -23.72
C GLY A 926 -27.31 -29.06 -22.77
N VAL A 927 -27.38 -27.93 -22.08
CA VAL A 927 -28.55 -27.49 -21.30
C VAL A 927 -29.06 -26.19 -21.88
N VAL A 928 -30.39 -26.10 -22.09
CA VAL A 928 -31.08 -24.83 -22.38
C VAL A 928 -32.14 -24.59 -21.33
N HIS A 929 -31.84 -23.68 -20.41
CA HIS A 929 -32.62 -23.34 -19.23
C HIS A 929 -33.35 -22.01 -19.42
N GLY A 930 -34.61 -21.95 -18.96
CA GLY A 930 -35.52 -20.81 -19.13
C GLY A 930 -35.68 -19.87 -17.93
N GLY A 931 -35.08 -20.24 -16.80
CA GLY A 931 -35.12 -19.50 -15.54
C GLY A 931 -33.82 -18.75 -15.24
N TRP A 932 -33.73 -18.29 -14.00
CA TRP A 932 -32.52 -17.68 -13.43
C TRP A 932 -31.52 -18.76 -12.99
N VAL A 933 -30.23 -18.42 -13.00
CA VAL A 933 -29.13 -19.29 -12.54
C VAL A 933 -28.11 -18.48 -11.73
N GLN A 934 -27.34 -19.16 -10.88
CA GLN A 934 -26.24 -18.56 -10.10
C GLN A 934 -25.01 -18.23 -11.00
N GLN A 935 -25.17 -17.23 -11.88
CA GLN A 935 -24.19 -16.88 -12.93
C GLN A 935 -22.75 -16.77 -12.41
N GLN A 936 -22.51 -16.06 -11.31
CA GLN A 936 -21.16 -15.88 -10.75
C GLN A 936 -20.48 -17.21 -10.38
N LEU A 937 -21.23 -18.16 -9.81
CA LEU A 937 -20.71 -19.48 -9.44
C LEU A 937 -20.50 -20.38 -10.66
N ILE A 938 -21.32 -20.23 -11.70
CA ILE A 938 -21.11 -20.92 -12.98
C ILE A 938 -19.85 -20.39 -13.68
N LEU A 939 -19.65 -19.07 -13.72
CA LEU A 939 -18.45 -18.44 -14.32
C LEU A 939 -17.14 -18.82 -13.60
N GLN A 940 -17.22 -19.14 -12.30
CA GLN A 940 -16.11 -19.63 -11.49
C GLN A 940 -15.84 -21.13 -11.64
N HIS A 941 -16.76 -21.90 -12.22
CA HIS A 941 -16.64 -23.35 -12.27
C HIS A 941 -15.50 -23.78 -13.21
N PRO A 942 -14.55 -24.65 -12.79
CA PRO A 942 -13.35 -24.97 -13.57
C PRO A 942 -13.58 -25.50 -15.00
N SER A 943 -14.74 -26.13 -15.26
CA SER A 943 -15.10 -26.60 -16.60
C SER A 943 -15.58 -25.51 -17.56
N VAL A 944 -15.95 -24.31 -17.09
CA VAL A 944 -16.40 -23.21 -17.96
C VAL A 944 -15.19 -22.51 -18.61
N GLY A 945 -15.09 -22.64 -19.94
CA GLY A 945 -14.01 -22.06 -20.74
C GLY A 945 -14.39 -20.79 -21.50
N CYS A 946 -15.67 -20.61 -21.81
CA CYS A 946 -16.18 -19.46 -22.56
C CYS A 946 -17.49 -18.93 -21.98
N PHE A 947 -17.66 -17.61 -22.01
CA PHE A 947 -18.90 -16.94 -21.69
C PHE A 947 -19.39 -16.10 -22.88
N VAL A 948 -20.54 -16.48 -23.44
CA VAL A 948 -21.28 -15.71 -24.44
C VAL A 948 -22.23 -14.76 -23.73
N THR A 949 -21.94 -13.45 -23.81
CA THR A 949 -22.60 -12.42 -23.00
C THR A 949 -23.22 -11.30 -23.85
N HIS A 950 -24.30 -10.72 -23.34
CA HIS A 950 -24.99 -9.55 -23.89
C HIS A 950 -24.25 -8.22 -23.66
N CYS A 951 -23.07 -8.24 -23.03
CA CYS A 951 -22.22 -7.07 -22.81
C CYS A 951 -22.79 -6.00 -21.85
N GLY A 952 -23.73 -6.36 -20.98
CA GLY A 952 -24.13 -5.52 -19.86
C GLY A 952 -23.02 -5.37 -18.82
N SER A 953 -22.82 -4.15 -18.31
CA SER A 953 -21.75 -3.77 -17.36
C SER A 953 -21.59 -4.72 -16.16
N GLY A 954 -22.71 -5.18 -15.58
CA GLY A 954 -22.70 -6.16 -14.49
C GLY A 954 -22.09 -7.52 -14.88
N SER A 955 -22.58 -8.14 -15.97
CA SER A 955 -22.05 -9.41 -16.46
C SER A 955 -20.60 -9.31 -16.95
N LEU A 956 -20.19 -8.15 -17.50
CA LEU A 956 -18.78 -7.90 -17.84
C LEU A 956 -17.92 -7.78 -16.59
N SER A 957 -18.37 -7.09 -15.55
CA SER A 957 -17.66 -7.01 -14.25
C SER A 957 -17.40 -8.40 -13.67
N GLU A 958 -18.40 -9.29 -13.70
CA GLU A 958 -18.28 -10.67 -13.24
C GLU A 958 -17.33 -11.51 -14.11
N ALA A 959 -17.39 -11.35 -15.43
CA ALA A 959 -16.58 -12.14 -16.35
C ALA A 959 -15.09 -11.72 -16.37
N MET A 960 -14.81 -10.44 -16.14
CA MET A 960 -13.45 -9.90 -16.11
C MET A 960 -12.61 -10.39 -14.92
N VAL A 961 -13.25 -10.87 -13.85
CA VAL A 961 -12.55 -11.45 -12.68
C VAL A 961 -12.50 -12.99 -12.70
N ASN A 962 -13.07 -13.63 -13.73
CA ASN A 962 -13.06 -15.08 -13.94
C ASN A 962 -12.11 -15.49 -15.06
N GLU A 963 -11.86 -16.79 -15.24
CA GLU A 963 -10.89 -17.31 -16.24
C GLU A 963 -11.52 -17.64 -17.61
N CYS A 964 -12.84 -17.55 -17.74
CA CYS A 964 -13.58 -17.85 -18.96
C CYS A 964 -13.35 -16.78 -20.05
N GLN A 965 -13.23 -17.21 -21.30
CA GLN A 965 -12.99 -16.32 -22.44
C GLN A 965 -14.28 -15.66 -22.92
N LEU A 966 -14.20 -14.40 -23.35
CA LEU A 966 -15.40 -13.60 -23.61
C LEU A 966 -15.81 -13.62 -25.08
N VAL A 967 -17.05 -14.04 -25.34
CA VAL A 967 -17.73 -13.84 -26.62
C VAL A 967 -18.83 -12.80 -26.42
N LEU A 968 -18.74 -11.73 -27.19
CA LEU A 968 -19.55 -10.54 -27.02
C LEU A 968 -20.67 -10.55 -28.06
N LEU A 969 -21.92 -10.51 -27.61
CA LEU A 969 -23.10 -10.41 -28.47
C LEU A 969 -24.03 -9.30 -27.95
N PRO A 970 -23.66 -8.02 -28.12
CA PRO A 970 -24.44 -6.91 -27.60
C PRO A 970 -25.81 -6.83 -28.27
N HIS A 971 -26.84 -6.43 -27.52
CA HIS A 971 -28.22 -6.39 -28.03
C HIS A 971 -28.80 -4.97 -28.17
N TYR A 972 -28.67 -4.12 -27.15
CA TYR A 972 -29.20 -2.75 -27.19
C TYR A 972 -28.45 -1.76 -26.27
N GLY A 973 -28.64 -0.46 -26.52
CA GLY A 973 -28.18 0.61 -25.64
C GLY A 973 -26.65 0.77 -25.61
N ASP A 974 -26.10 0.80 -24.40
CA ASP A 974 -24.67 0.93 -24.12
C ASP A 974 -23.87 -0.34 -24.45
N GLN A 975 -24.54 -1.50 -24.53
CA GLN A 975 -23.92 -2.82 -24.73
C GLN A 975 -23.01 -2.86 -25.96
N MET A 976 -23.40 -2.22 -27.07
CA MET A 976 -22.59 -2.16 -28.29
C MET A 976 -21.26 -1.44 -28.05
N ILE A 977 -21.26 -0.38 -27.26
CA ILE A 977 -20.06 0.39 -26.93
C ILE A 977 -19.19 -0.38 -25.93
N ASN A 978 -19.81 -0.99 -24.91
CA ASN A 978 -19.12 -1.90 -23.99
C ASN A 978 -18.42 -3.05 -24.75
N ALA A 979 -19.07 -3.61 -25.78
CA ALA A 979 -18.49 -4.66 -26.61
C ALA A 979 -17.28 -4.17 -27.44
N ARG A 980 -17.29 -2.92 -27.94
CA ARG A 980 -16.12 -2.35 -28.65
C ARG A 980 -14.96 -2.01 -27.71
N LEU A 981 -15.25 -1.49 -26.51
CA LEU A 981 -14.25 -1.28 -25.47
C LEU A 981 -13.55 -2.61 -25.12
N MET A 982 -14.33 -3.66 -24.88
CA MET A 982 -13.82 -4.99 -24.52
C MET A 982 -13.06 -5.70 -25.66
N SER A 983 -13.55 -5.66 -26.91
CA SER A 983 -12.92 -6.37 -28.04
C SER A 983 -11.81 -5.60 -28.75
N GLY A 984 -11.90 -4.27 -28.82
CA GLY A 984 -10.97 -3.44 -29.58
C GLY A 984 -9.90 -2.76 -28.74
N GLU A 985 -10.25 -2.21 -27.57
CA GLU A 985 -9.30 -1.44 -26.74
C GLU A 985 -8.62 -2.33 -25.71
N LEU A 986 -9.41 -3.02 -24.87
CA LEU A 986 -8.88 -3.95 -23.87
C LEU A 986 -8.45 -5.29 -24.51
N LYS A 987 -9.05 -5.65 -25.65
CA LYS A 987 -8.83 -6.90 -26.40
C LYS A 987 -8.97 -8.16 -25.54
N VAL A 988 -10.01 -8.20 -24.71
CA VAL A 988 -10.33 -9.28 -23.75
C VAL A 988 -11.47 -10.18 -24.20
N GLY A 989 -11.99 -9.97 -25.41
CA GLY A 989 -13.06 -10.79 -25.98
C GLY A 989 -13.20 -10.62 -27.48
N VAL A 990 -14.03 -11.46 -28.09
CA VAL A 990 -14.37 -11.39 -29.52
C VAL A 990 -15.86 -11.14 -29.69
N GLU A 991 -16.20 -10.13 -30.47
CA GLU A 991 -17.59 -9.88 -30.83
C GLU A 991 -18.06 -10.76 -31.99
N VAL A 992 -19.30 -11.24 -31.87
CA VAL A 992 -19.99 -12.00 -32.92
C VAL A 992 -20.33 -11.06 -34.08
N GLU A 993 -19.96 -11.47 -35.28
CA GLU A 993 -20.27 -10.73 -36.51
C GLU A 993 -21.77 -10.72 -36.81
N LYS A 994 -22.28 -9.56 -37.25
CA LYS A 994 -23.69 -9.36 -37.65
C LYS A 994 -23.75 -8.82 -39.07
N GLY A 995 -24.84 -9.10 -39.78
CA GLY A 995 -25.15 -8.49 -41.07
C GLY A 995 -25.49 -6.99 -40.97
N GLU A 996 -25.67 -6.34 -42.11
CA GLU A 996 -26.11 -4.93 -42.20
C GLU A 996 -27.53 -4.69 -41.63
N ASP A 997 -28.32 -5.76 -41.54
CA ASP A 997 -29.64 -5.85 -40.90
C ASP A 997 -29.57 -6.00 -39.38
N GLY A 998 -28.38 -6.24 -38.81
CA GLY A 998 -28.15 -6.46 -37.39
C GLY A 998 -28.40 -7.88 -36.90
N LEU A 999 -28.66 -8.83 -37.80
CA LEU A 999 -28.86 -10.23 -37.46
C LEU A 999 -27.52 -10.98 -37.45
N PHE A 1000 -27.36 -11.90 -36.50
CA PHE A 1000 -26.26 -12.85 -36.48
C PHE A 1000 -26.72 -14.22 -36.99
N THR A 1001 -25.78 -15.04 -37.46
CA THR A 1001 -26.04 -16.43 -37.85
C THR A 1001 -25.34 -17.41 -36.92
N LYS A 1002 -25.79 -18.67 -36.91
CA LYS A 1002 -25.15 -19.80 -36.24
C LYS A 1002 -23.67 -19.95 -36.62
N GLU A 1003 -23.28 -19.67 -37.87
CA GLU A 1003 -21.88 -19.68 -38.29
C GLU A 1003 -21.08 -18.55 -37.61
N SER A 1004 -21.61 -17.33 -37.56
CA SER A 1004 -20.92 -16.21 -36.89
C SER A 1004 -20.73 -16.45 -35.39
N VAL A 1005 -21.72 -17.04 -34.71
CA VAL A 1005 -21.65 -17.46 -33.31
C VAL A 1005 -20.60 -18.55 -33.12
N CYS A 1006 -20.65 -19.61 -33.94
CA CYS A 1006 -19.68 -20.71 -33.90
C CYS A 1006 -18.25 -20.23 -34.14
N ASN A 1007 -18.04 -19.34 -35.12
CA ASN A 1007 -16.73 -18.78 -35.46
C ASN A 1007 -16.17 -17.89 -34.34
N ALA A 1008 -17.00 -17.06 -33.71
CA ALA A 1008 -16.58 -16.24 -32.58
C ALA A 1008 -16.11 -17.11 -31.39
N ILE A 1009 -16.89 -18.14 -31.03
CA ILE A 1009 -16.55 -19.07 -29.94
C ILE A 1009 -15.25 -19.83 -30.26
N LYS A 1010 -15.13 -20.43 -31.45
CA LYS A 1010 -13.89 -21.11 -31.87
C LYS A 1010 -12.68 -20.17 -31.88
N SER A 1011 -12.86 -18.91 -32.27
CA SER A 1011 -11.75 -17.95 -32.28
C SER A 1011 -11.14 -17.67 -30.90
N VAL A 1012 -11.91 -17.81 -29.80
CA VAL A 1012 -11.39 -17.66 -28.43
C VAL A 1012 -11.06 -18.98 -27.72
N MET A 1013 -11.69 -20.09 -28.14
CA MET A 1013 -11.47 -21.42 -27.54
C MET A 1013 -10.31 -22.19 -28.18
N ASP A 1014 -10.11 -22.09 -29.49
CA ASP A 1014 -9.08 -22.86 -30.20
C ASP A 1014 -7.67 -22.31 -29.88
N ASP A 1015 -6.64 -23.13 -30.15
CA ASP A 1015 -5.23 -22.68 -30.06
C ASP A 1015 -4.81 -21.93 -31.34
N ASN A 1016 -5.33 -20.71 -31.47
CA ASN A 1016 -5.01 -19.78 -32.54
C ASN A 1016 -4.49 -18.45 -31.95
N GLU A 1017 -3.83 -17.62 -32.76
CA GLU A 1017 -3.19 -16.37 -32.30
C GLU A 1017 -4.18 -15.36 -31.71
N LYS A 1018 -5.41 -15.28 -32.22
CA LYS A 1018 -6.45 -14.38 -31.66
C LYS A 1018 -6.90 -14.85 -30.28
N GLY A 1019 -7.09 -16.16 -30.12
CA GLY A 1019 -7.39 -16.78 -28.82
C GLY A 1019 -6.25 -16.57 -27.81
N LYS A 1020 -4.99 -16.66 -28.24
CA LYS A 1020 -3.82 -16.36 -27.40
C LYS A 1020 -3.77 -14.88 -26.97
N GLU A 1021 -3.98 -13.95 -27.91
CA GLU A 1021 -4.01 -12.51 -27.60
C GLU A 1021 -5.10 -12.19 -26.57
N VAL A 1022 -6.32 -12.68 -26.79
CA VAL A 1022 -7.46 -12.50 -25.87
C VAL A 1022 -7.17 -13.08 -24.49
N ARG A 1023 -6.69 -14.33 -24.42
CA ARG A 1023 -6.32 -15.00 -23.15
C ARG A 1023 -5.27 -14.20 -22.36
N ILE A 1024 -4.22 -13.72 -23.04
CA ILE A 1024 -3.13 -12.97 -22.41
C ILE A 1024 -3.62 -11.62 -21.88
N ASN A 1025 -4.44 -10.89 -22.64
CA ASN A 1025 -4.92 -9.57 -22.23
C ASN A 1025 -5.98 -9.68 -21.13
N HIS A 1026 -6.89 -10.64 -21.22
CA HIS A 1026 -7.88 -10.92 -20.18
C HIS A 1026 -7.22 -11.33 -18.86
N ALA A 1027 -6.18 -12.17 -18.91
CA ALA A 1027 -5.40 -12.52 -17.71
C ALA A 1027 -4.74 -11.30 -17.04
N LYS A 1028 -4.11 -10.39 -17.82
CA LYS A 1028 -3.52 -9.14 -17.29
C LYS A 1028 -4.57 -8.25 -16.64
N TRP A 1029 -5.71 -8.05 -17.29
CA TRP A 1029 -6.79 -7.23 -16.74
C TRP A 1029 -7.40 -7.86 -15.49
N ARG A 1030 -7.56 -9.19 -15.46
CA ARG A 1030 -7.99 -9.93 -14.27
C ARG A 1030 -7.01 -9.76 -13.10
N GLU A 1031 -5.71 -9.92 -13.36
CA GLU A 1031 -4.65 -9.72 -12.36
C GLU A 1031 -4.66 -8.29 -11.80
N PHE A 1032 -4.81 -7.29 -12.67
CA PHE A 1032 -4.99 -5.89 -12.25
C PHE A 1032 -6.24 -5.70 -11.38
N LEU A 1033 -7.41 -6.16 -11.83
CA LEU A 1033 -8.69 -6.02 -11.11
C LEU A 1033 -8.72 -6.75 -9.77
N LEU A 1034 -7.91 -7.80 -9.60
CA LEU A 1034 -7.76 -8.59 -8.37
C LEU A 1034 -6.53 -8.18 -7.53
N SER A 1035 -5.83 -7.10 -7.89
CA SER A 1035 -4.65 -6.65 -7.16
C SER A 1035 -4.98 -6.15 -5.74
N GLU A 1036 -4.15 -6.53 -4.77
CA GLU A 1036 -4.41 -6.25 -3.36
C GLU A 1036 -4.47 -4.74 -3.08
N GLY A 1037 -5.58 -4.29 -2.50
CA GLY A 1037 -5.80 -2.88 -2.14
C GLY A 1037 -6.36 -1.98 -3.24
N LEU A 1038 -6.52 -2.44 -4.49
CA LEU A 1038 -6.99 -1.58 -5.60
C LEU A 1038 -8.45 -1.11 -5.45
N GLU A 1039 -9.39 -2.02 -5.15
CA GLU A 1039 -10.78 -1.63 -4.84
C GLU A 1039 -10.82 -0.69 -3.62
N ARG A 1040 -10.00 -0.99 -2.61
CA ARG A 1040 -9.94 -0.21 -1.37
C ARG A 1040 -9.51 1.23 -1.63
N SER A 1041 -8.43 1.45 -2.39
CA SER A 1041 -7.93 2.79 -2.67
C SER A 1041 -8.94 3.62 -3.46
N TYR A 1042 -9.60 3.04 -4.48
CA TYR A 1042 -10.62 3.73 -5.24
C TYR A 1042 -11.86 4.11 -4.41
N VAL A 1043 -12.31 3.25 -3.48
CA VAL A 1043 -13.42 3.61 -2.58
C VAL A 1043 -12.99 4.62 -1.51
N ASP A 1044 -11.75 4.53 -1.00
CA ASP A 1044 -11.20 5.51 -0.04
C ASP A 1044 -11.10 6.90 -0.69
N ASP A 1045 -10.57 6.98 -1.93
CA ASP A 1045 -10.50 8.20 -2.74
C ASP A 1045 -11.89 8.75 -3.10
N PHE A 1046 -12.86 7.87 -3.40
CA PHE A 1046 -14.25 8.27 -3.64
C PHE A 1046 -14.84 8.97 -2.41
N VAL A 1047 -14.72 8.36 -1.23
CA VAL A 1047 -15.23 8.94 0.02
C VAL A 1047 -14.54 10.27 0.34
N HIS A 1048 -13.22 10.36 0.21
CA HIS A 1048 -12.48 11.60 0.42
C HIS A 1048 -12.99 12.73 -0.50
N GLN A 1049 -13.28 12.41 -1.76
CA GLN A 1049 -13.81 13.36 -2.74
C GLN A 1049 -15.26 13.81 -2.48
N LEU A 1050 -16.09 13.02 -1.77
CA LEU A 1050 -17.43 13.41 -1.32
C LEU A 1050 -17.41 14.35 -0.10
N GLN A 1051 -16.35 14.31 0.70
CA GLN A 1051 -16.19 15.13 1.90
C GLN A 1051 -15.50 16.46 1.62
N THR A 1052 -14.64 16.50 0.61
CA THR A 1052 -14.05 17.72 0.07
C THR A 1052 -15.15 18.65 -0.46
N PRO A 1053 -15.06 20.00 -0.32
CA PRO A 1053 -15.93 20.91 -1.05
C PRO A 1053 -15.88 20.61 -2.55
N LEU A 1054 -17.05 20.68 -3.19
CA LEU A 1054 -17.10 20.88 -4.63
C LEU A 1054 -16.91 22.38 -4.83
N GLY A 1055 -15.91 22.75 -5.64
CA GLY A 1055 -15.55 24.15 -5.90
C GLY A 1055 -16.48 24.84 -6.87
#